data_AF-A0A0P4W726-F1
#
_entry.id   AF-A0A0P4W726-F1
#
_cell.length_a   1.000
_cell.length_b   1.000
_cell.length_c   1.000
_cell.angle_alpha   90.00
_cell.angle_beta   90.00
_cell.angle_gamma   90.00
#
_symmetry.space_group_name_H-M   'P 1'
#
loop_
_entity.id
_entity.type
_entity.pdbx_description
1 polymer ?
#
loop_
_entity_poly.entity_id
_entity_poly.type
_entity_poly.pdbx_seq_one_letter_code
_entity_poly.pdbx_strand_id
1 'polypeptide(L)'
;MSGGDTSKLIGAVKDGLHSEWAEFKKTKKAKAKSVCPYAIGGQRDTPVAALASISAGVCEWEECLKHTVDPSVDRARGVLPSEVMVGADGAVWMYPVRRHLPADATGSTSGSRASSASKPERKTSAVVVGGKTRNLPPKASLMVAVEQSANYMLDHVKRMSESAYINGNNQLLFMCLASAALVRSRLNTYKEVLKQPATKNLTAALGRCGEKVEFMMQNILSYNCDMLSLVLHDAPSHDWLSAKPYQEGACCSLTIQMWAFFMQGLRNDLWRFTSPRISESILASIFTDTLSLMVTRYSQIEMSDIRQPQYCADIIAILTIVASFLPSLIASPVMLFSVRIHESVALPIHRRADLLLKVAALKCAPIENLARVFQKGFDSAVKRNSYPESVTSIESTPAWLTFLNPALFPRGKTSLSYLGDQVAVYLTLLTAASRPQPQYSLIVRGLLMRNFLGTKTILRGLQDTPGQVTRGEPCGGPLCMPHLCTPPLIPHTVYAAVAQILVMCVDCVPVLCKIASPGIKESGLWDSLDRTQVWNVQRPPWHHALVQLLTPSVVGVVAEVLRAVPPQPPAKPAHPSQLSVRLEHHLAAWTLQLLTGMEGVANMVPLSVIYTAHAINGCLPPTIKPTGGHIITQLVVSAIYSVINSRSSLDQLSDTPITDGQWDMMIAVGERLCSLHDGNYDSHLKRMTIALLAQLEDFEEENEEDSLDEYTDEDVIESLCTALANTVLSSVQGQHALVVVWEFLKRNMEWMQESLGAPAILPPATEQPRPPLCFAPDPLLYNPLYYYKRAIYTQLDQESLMSFKGDWEAVLWSDLGLPKGTIVDLIKKRPEFQNNAYLNKSQAAAVRKLRPLLRDPDEEEDEKKH
;
A
#
# COMPACT_ATOMS: atom_id res chain seq x y z
N MET A 1 25.44 29.10 8.16
CA MET A 1 26.65 28.56 7.50
C MET A 1 26.76 29.14 6.09
N SER A 2 27.80 29.91 5.82
CA SER A 2 28.08 30.55 4.53
C SER A 2 28.96 29.66 3.65
N GLY A 3 28.50 29.31 2.44
CA GLY A 3 29.32 28.75 1.34
C GLY A 3 30.32 27.65 1.75
N GLY A 4 29.83 26.44 2.04
CA GLY A 4 30.66 25.29 2.45
C GLY A 4 30.56 24.08 1.51
N ASP A 5 31.67 23.79 0.83
CA ASP A 5 32.26 22.47 0.53
C ASP A 5 31.47 21.35 -0.18
N THR A 6 31.29 21.50 -1.48
CA THR A 6 31.10 20.35 -2.40
C THR A 6 32.24 19.33 -2.36
N SER A 7 33.45 19.71 -1.91
CA SER A 7 34.58 18.81 -1.67
C SER A 7 34.40 17.94 -0.42
N LYS A 8 33.84 18.49 0.66
CA LYS A 8 33.50 17.73 1.88
C LYS A 8 32.39 16.72 1.62
N LEU A 9 31.41 17.07 0.80
CA LEU A 9 30.36 16.14 0.33
C LEU A 9 30.98 14.87 -0.27
N ILE A 10 31.89 15.03 -1.24
CA ILE A 10 32.55 13.89 -1.89
C ILE A 10 33.41 13.10 -0.90
N GLY A 11 34.11 13.79 0.02
CA GLY A 11 34.90 13.16 1.07
C GLY A 11 34.05 12.29 2.00
N ALA A 12 32.98 12.85 2.57
CA ALA A 12 32.08 12.16 3.49
C ALA A 12 31.45 10.91 2.85
N VAL A 13 31.00 11.02 1.59
CA VAL A 13 30.47 9.87 0.84
C VAL A 13 31.54 8.78 0.70
N LYS A 14 32.77 9.12 0.30
CA LYS A 14 33.85 8.14 0.12
C LYS A 14 34.20 7.42 1.43
N ASP A 15 34.31 8.16 2.52
CA ASP A 15 34.68 7.61 3.82
C ASP A 15 33.63 6.57 4.29
N GLY A 16 32.34 6.88 4.10
CA GLY A 16 31.24 5.95 4.36
C GLY A 16 31.31 4.67 3.52
N LEU A 17 31.56 4.79 2.22
CA LEU A 17 31.69 3.64 1.30
C LEU A 17 32.91 2.77 1.66
N HIS A 18 34.05 3.39 1.97
CA HIS A 18 35.27 2.68 2.36
C HIS A 18 35.11 1.93 3.69
N SER A 19 34.45 2.56 4.67
CA SER A 19 34.16 1.95 5.97
C SER A 19 33.27 0.71 5.82
N GLU A 20 32.16 0.82 5.09
CA GLU A 20 31.26 -0.32 4.85
C GLU A 20 31.95 -1.44 4.07
N TRP A 21 32.78 -1.11 3.06
CA TRP A 21 33.55 -2.12 2.33
C TRP A 21 34.56 -2.87 3.22
N ALA A 22 35.23 -2.16 4.14
CA ALA A 22 36.16 -2.77 5.09
C ALA A 22 35.44 -3.71 6.08
N GLU A 23 34.25 -3.32 6.56
CA GLU A 23 33.40 -4.17 7.40
C GLU A 23 32.89 -5.39 6.63
N PHE A 24 32.42 -5.19 5.39
CA PHE A 24 31.93 -6.27 4.53
C PHE A 24 33.01 -7.31 4.21
N LYS A 25 34.25 -6.87 3.94
CA LYS A 25 35.38 -7.80 3.72
C LYS A 25 35.61 -8.75 4.89
N LYS A 26 35.39 -8.29 6.12
CA LYS A 26 35.56 -9.08 7.35
C LYS A 26 34.36 -9.97 7.66
N THR A 27 33.15 -9.43 7.53
CA THR A 27 31.93 -10.06 8.03
C THR A 27 31.08 -10.75 6.97
N LYS A 28 31.29 -10.42 5.69
CA LYS A 28 30.41 -10.76 4.56
C LYS A 28 28.95 -10.32 4.73
N LYS A 29 28.70 -9.38 5.64
CA LYS A 29 27.37 -8.81 5.93
C LYS A 29 27.36 -7.32 5.59
N ALA A 30 26.22 -6.85 5.12
CA ALA A 30 25.96 -5.43 4.87
C ALA A 30 24.72 -5.00 5.65
N LYS A 31 24.70 -3.74 6.08
CA LYS A 31 23.56 -3.17 6.81
C LYS A 31 22.61 -2.50 5.83
N ALA A 32 21.33 -2.87 5.91
CA ALA A 32 20.26 -2.16 5.21
C ALA A 32 19.83 -0.96 6.04
N LYS A 33 19.51 0.16 5.39
CA LYS A 33 18.82 1.29 6.00
C LYS A 33 17.54 1.55 5.21
N SER A 34 16.43 1.73 5.91
CA SER A 34 15.14 2.09 5.31
C SER A 34 15.28 3.41 4.55
N VAL A 35 14.57 3.53 3.44
CA VAL A 35 14.44 4.76 2.66
C VAL A 35 13.02 5.23 2.83
N CYS A 36 12.84 6.50 3.20
CA CYS A 36 11.49 7.03 3.37
C CYS A 36 10.77 7.11 2.00
N PRO A 37 9.57 6.52 1.84
CA PRO A 37 8.81 6.59 0.59
C PRO A 37 8.37 8.02 0.24
N TYR A 38 8.40 8.95 1.21
CA TYR A 38 8.04 10.37 1.08
C TYR A 38 9.24 11.29 0.83
N ALA A 39 10.43 10.73 0.62
CA ALA A 39 11.58 11.53 0.21
C ALA A 39 11.38 12.10 -1.21
N ILE A 40 12.04 13.23 -1.53
CA ILE A 40 11.88 13.96 -2.81
C ILE A 40 12.11 13.02 -4.00
N GLY A 41 11.17 12.92 -4.94
CA GLY A 41 11.35 12.19 -6.20
C GLY A 41 10.25 11.20 -6.60
N GLY A 42 9.12 11.19 -5.89
CA GLY A 42 7.95 10.36 -6.22
C GLY A 42 8.08 8.90 -5.79
N GLN A 43 6.93 8.25 -5.59
CA GLN A 43 6.86 6.95 -4.92
C GLN A 43 7.29 5.80 -5.81
N ARG A 44 6.81 5.75 -7.06
CA ARG A 44 6.92 4.55 -7.93
C ARG A 44 8.34 4.05 -8.21
N ASP A 45 9.34 4.93 -8.14
CA ASP A 45 10.75 4.59 -8.44
C ASP A 45 11.65 4.63 -7.20
N THR A 46 11.12 4.99 -6.02
CA THR A 46 11.89 5.04 -4.78
C THR A 46 11.91 3.64 -4.15
N PRO A 47 13.09 3.04 -3.89
CA PRO A 47 13.20 1.75 -3.21
C PRO A 47 12.85 1.86 -1.73
N VAL A 48 12.52 0.73 -1.09
CA VAL A 48 12.11 0.67 0.33
C VAL A 48 13.33 0.69 1.26
N ALA A 49 14.45 0.09 0.86
CA ALA A 49 15.68 0.08 1.63
C ALA A 49 16.91 0.07 0.71
N ALA A 50 18.03 0.58 1.20
CA ALA A 50 19.30 0.59 0.47
C ALA A 50 20.47 0.25 1.42
N LEU A 51 21.66 0.07 0.85
CA LEU A 51 22.90 -0.05 1.62
C LEU A 51 23.07 1.18 2.53
N ALA A 52 23.48 0.97 3.77
CA ALA A 52 23.60 2.03 4.76
C ALA A 52 24.54 3.15 4.31
N SER A 53 25.66 2.82 3.66
CA SER A 53 26.61 3.80 3.11
C SER A 53 26.01 4.68 2.01
N ILE A 54 25.23 4.08 1.11
CA ILE A 54 24.56 4.77 -0.01
C ILE A 54 23.45 5.67 0.53
N SER A 55 22.65 5.13 1.44
CA SER A 55 21.59 5.83 2.17
C SER A 55 22.14 7.07 2.90
N ALA A 56 23.27 6.93 3.60
CA ALA A 56 23.95 8.04 4.25
C ALA A 56 24.47 9.07 3.24
N GLY A 57 25.11 8.62 2.15
CA GLY A 57 25.61 9.56 1.14
C GLY A 57 24.50 10.34 0.41
N VAL A 58 23.30 9.76 0.26
CA VAL A 58 22.13 10.49 -0.25
C VAL A 58 21.64 11.54 0.77
N CYS A 59 21.71 11.27 2.08
CA CYS A 59 21.44 12.30 3.10
C CYS A 59 22.36 13.51 2.94
N GLU A 60 23.65 13.27 2.72
CA GLU A 60 24.65 14.33 2.51
C GLU A 60 24.31 15.18 1.27
N TRP A 61 23.84 14.54 0.19
CA TRP A 61 23.41 15.27 -1.01
C TRP A 61 22.25 16.22 -0.71
N GLU A 62 21.26 15.75 0.05
CA GLU A 62 20.06 16.52 0.41
C GLU A 62 20.37 17.68 1.37
N GLU A 63 21.25 17.46 2.35
CA GLU A 63 21.70 18.52 3.25
C GLU A 63 22.38 19.66 2.47
N CYS A 64 23.24 19.31 1.51
CA CYS A 64 23.84 20.29 0.59
C CYS A 64 22.80 20.97 -0.31
N LEU A 65 21.76 20.25 -0.76
CA LEU A 65 20.68 20.80 -1.57
C LEU A 65 19.87 21.87 -0.81
N LYS A 66 19.52 21.60 0.46
CA LYS A 66 18.81 22.55 1.35
C LYS A 66 19.56 23.87 1.51
N HIS A 67 20.89 23.82 1.54
CA HIS A 67 21.72 25.03 1.64
C HIS A 67 21.88 25.79 0.30
N THR A 68 21.55 25.14 -0.83
CA THR A 68 21.80 25.66 -2.18
C THR A 68 20.53 26.15 -2.91
N VAL A 69 19.34 25.72 -2.45
CA VAL A 69 18.04 26.11 -3.03
C VAL A 69 17.10 26.63 -1.94
N ASP A 70 16.42 27.77 -2.22
CA ASP A 70 15.44 28.45 -1.35
C ASP A 70 14.25 27.52 -0.96
N PRO A 71 13.49 27.77 0.14
CA PRO A 71 12.41 26.89 0.65
C PRO A 71 11.29 26.58 -0.35
N SER A 72 11.26 27.21 -1.52
CA SER A 72 10.35 26.87 -2.61
C SER A 72 10.47 25.42 -3.13
N VAL A 73 11.56 24.70 -2.83
CA VAL A 73 11.65 23.24 -3.09
C VAL A 73 10.74 22.44 -2.16
N ASP A 74 10.44 22.93 -0.95
CA ASP A 74 9.43 22.33 -0.08
C ASP A 74 8.01 22.45 -0.66
N ARG A 75 7.74 23.42 -1.55
CA ARG A 75 6.44 23.52 -2.24
C ARG A 75 6.20 22.36 -3.22
N ALA A 76 7.27 21.73 -3.73
CA ALA A 76 7.16 20.50 -4.51
C ALA A 76 6.96 19.24 -3.63
N ARG A 77 7.00 19.39 -2.29
CA ARG A 77 6.68 18.33 -1.31
C ARG A 77 5.21 18.35 -0.85
N GLY A 78 4.38 19.25 -1.39
CA GLY A 78 2.94 19.24 -1.15
C GLY A 78 2.50 19.54 0.29
N VAL A 79 3.31 20.26 1.08
CA VAL A 79 2.97 20.65 2.46
C VAL A 79 2.95 22.17 2.57
N LEU A 80 1.80 22.76 2.89
CA LEU A 80 1.68 24.21 3.11
C LEU A 80 2.17 24.62 4.50
N PRO A 81 2.72 25.84 4.67
CA PRO A 81 3.12 26.36 5.98
C PRO A 81 1.88 26.77 6.80
N SER A 82 1.40 25.88 7.67
CA SER A 82 0.39 26.05 8.74
C SER A 82 -0.45 24.79 8.97
N GLU A 83 -0.25 23.72 8.18
CA GLU A 83 -1.09 22.53 8.26
C GLU A 83 -0.95 21.79 9.60
N VAL A 84 -2.10 21.36 10.12
CA VAL A 84 -2.30 20.67 11.39
C VAL A 84 -2.47 19.18 11.12
N MET A 85 -1.58 18.35 11.64
CA MET A 85 -1.76 16.91 11.70
C MET A 85 -2.21 16.50 13.10
N VAL A 86 -3.20 15.61 13.18
CA VAL A 86 -3.73 15.10 14.44
C VAL A 86 -3.29 13.64 14.58
N GLY A 87 -2.45 13.39 15.58
CA GLY A 87 -2.00 12.05 15.95
C GLY A 87 -3.13 11.22 16.57
N ALA A 88 -2.92 9.91 16.65
CA ALA A 88 -3.86 8.99 17.28
C ALA A 88 -4.16 9.35 18.75
N ASP A 89 -3.15 9.88 19.47
CA ASP A 89 -3.25 10.37 20.85
C ASP A 89 -3.94 11.71 20.99
N GLY A 90 -4.46 12.27 19.89
CA GLY A 90 -5.05 13.61 19.86
C GLY A 90 -4.00 14.73 19.89
N ALA A 91 -2.69 14.39 19.90
CA ALA A 91 -1.63 15.38 19.84
C ALA A 91 -1.57 16.03 18.45
N VAL A 92 -1.34 17.34 18.44
CA VAL A 92 -1.28 18.14 17.22
C VAL A 92 0.16 18.37 16.80
N TRP A 93 0.40 18.34 15.49
CA TRP A 93 1.67 18.69 14.86
C TRP A 93 1.47 19.76 13.79
N MET A 94 2.27 20.84 13.84
CA MET A 94 2.20 21.93 12.86
C MET A 94 3.37 21.89 11.87
N TYR A 95 3.10 22.13 10.58
CA TYR A 95 4.13 22.07 9.52
C TYR A 95 4.30 23.39 8.72
N PRO A 96 5.56 23.80 8.40
CA PRO A 96 6.80 23.32 8.99
C PRO A 96 6.84 23.66 10.49
N VAL A 97 7.55 22.84 11.27
CA VAL A 97 7.64 23.04 12.73
C VAL A 97 8.14 24.46 13.00
N ARG A 98 7.36 25.27 13.72
CA ARG A 98 7.68 26.69 14.02
C ARG A 98 9.04 26.87 14.70
N ARG A 99 9.54 25.83 15.37
CA ARG A 99 10.88 25.77 15.97
C ARG A 99 11.92 25.27 14.97
N HIS A 100 12.50 26.17 14.20
CA HIS A 100 13.86 25.97 13.76
C HIS A 100 14.77 25.93 15.00
N LEU A 101 15.56 24.87 15.19
CA LEU A 101 16.62 24.87 16.20
C LEU A 101 17.46 26.15 16.02
N PRO A 102 17.65 26.97 17.06
CA PRO A 102 18.76 27.90 17.06
C PRO A 102 20.03 27.05 16.98
N ALA A 103 20.81 27.23 15.91
CA ALA A 103 22.17 26.71 15.87
C ALA A 103 22.90 27.18 17.13
N ASP A 104 23.60 26.25 17.77
CA ASP A 104 24.18 26.38 19.10
C ASP A 104 24.80 27.74 19.41
N ALA A 105 24.43 28.25 20.58
CA ALA A 105 25.12 29.32 21.26
C ALA A 105 26.59 28.93 21.47
N THR A 106 27.49 29.56 20.71
CA THR A 106 28.91 29.59 21.04
C THR A 106 29.31 31.02 21.38
N GLY A 107 29.62 31.21 22.67
CA GLY A 107 30.76 31.99 23.16
C GLY A 107 30.85 33.47 22.78
N SER A 108 30.64 34.31 23.79
CA SER A 108 31.04 35.72 23.87
C SER A 108 32.41 36.04 23.26
N THR A 109 32.52 37.16 22.54
CA THR A 109 33.33 38.32 22.98
C THR A 109 33.06 39.55 22.11
N SER A 110 33.11 40.69 22.79
CA SER A 110 32.85 42.07 22.39
C SER A 110 33.70 42.63 21.26
N GLY A 111 33.15 43.59 20.49
CA GLY A 111 33.95 44.75 20.05
C GLY A 111 33.69 45.34 18.66
N SER A 112 33.02 46.51 18.65
CA SER A 112 33.23 47.66 17.74
C SER A 112 32.41 47.81 16.44
N ARG A 113 32.25 49.09 16.09
CA ARG A 113 31.26 49.76 15.23
C ARG A 113 31.53 49.62 13.72
N ALA A 114 30.41 49.58 12.98
CA ALA A 114 30.08 50.20 11.68
C ALA A 114 31.22 50.61 10.71
N SER A 115 31.15 50.13 9.45
CA SER A 115 30.72 50.95 8.30
C SER A 115 30.99 50.28 6.93
N SER A 116 30.22 50.75 5.94
CA SER A 116 30.37 50.62 4.50
C SER A 116 29.75 49.41 3.80
N ALA A 117 28.76 49.72 2.97
CA ALA A 117 28.07 48.85 2.04
C ALA A 117 29.03 48.37 0.93
N SER A 118 29.20 47.07 0.82
CA SER A 118 29.73 46.42 -0.39
C SER A 118 28.59 45.70 -1.11
N LYS A 119 28.57 45.83 -2.44
CA LYS A 119 27.68 45.12 -3.38
C LYS A 119 27.67 43.61 -3.06
N PRO A 120 26.57 42.88 -3.30
CA PRO A 120 26.57 41.44 -3.07
C PRO A 120 27.51 40.77 -4.08
N GLU A 121 28.69 40.33 -3.62
CA GLU A 121 29.55 39.43 -4.37
C GLU A 121 28.75 38.17 -4.72
N ARG A 122 28.68 37.83 -6.02
CA ARG A 122 28.15 36.55 -6.48
C ARG A 122 29.06 35.44 -5.93
N LYS A 123 28.66 34.83 -4.82
CA LYS A 123 29.35 33.69 -4.19
C LYS A 123 29.46 32.53 -5.19
N THR A 124 30.65 32.31 -5.76
CA THR A 124 31.00 31.12 -6.54
C THR A 124 31.57 30.04 -5.63
N SER A 125 31.27 28.78 -5.89
CA SER A 125 31.82 27.63 -5.15
C SER A 125 32.80 26.85 -6.01
N ALA A 126 33.92 26.44 -5.42
CA ALA A 126 34.99 25.71 -6.10
C ALA A 126 34.70 24.19 -6.13
N VAL A 127 34.83 23.56 -7.29
CA VAL A 127 34.74 22.09 -7.47
C VAL A 127 35.93 21.58 -8.28
N VAL A 128 36.48 20.43 -7.88
CA VAL A 128 37.54 19.75 -8.61
C VAL A 128 36.91 18.89 -9.72
N VAL A 129 37.23 19.19 -10.98
CA VAL A 129 36.80 18.40 -12.15
C VAL A 129 38.04 17.94 -12.90
N GLY A 130 38.28 16.63 -12.96
CA GLY A 130 39.42 16.07 -13.69
C GLY A 130 40.79 16.61 -13.23
N GLY A 131 40.97 16.81 -11.92
CA GLY A 131 42.22 17.32 -11.34
C GLY A 131 42.41 18.85 -11.42
N LYS A 132 41.45 19.61 -11.97
CA LYS A 132 41.50 21.09 -12.02
C LYS A 132 40.35 21.70 -11.20
N THR A 133 40.66 22.68 -10.37
CA THR A 133 39.66 23.45 -9.59
C THR A 133 38.95 24.44 -10.51
N ARG A 134 37.62 24.37 -10.59
CA ARG A 134 36.78 25.29 -11.35
C ARG A 134 35.80 26.01 -10.41
N ASN A 135 35.65 27.32 -10.57
CA ASN A 135 34.66 28.11 -9.86
C ASN A 135 33.35 28.11 -10.66
N LEU A 136 32.32 27.49 -10.11
CA LEU A 136 31.00 27.35 -10.73
C LEU A 136 29.95 28.04 -9.86
N PRO A 137 28.78 28.43 -10.43
CA PRO A 137 27.66 28.86 -9.62
C PRO A 137 27.22 27.71 -8.68
N PRO A 138 26.70 28.01 -7.47
CA PRO A 138 26.42 27.02 -6.42
C PRO A 138 25.62 25.80 -6.89
N LYS A 139 24.57 26.01 -7.70
CA LYS A 139 23.73 24.93 -8.26
C LYS A 139 24.50 24.00 -9.21
N ALA A 140 25.34 24.55 -10.09
CA ALA A 140 26.13 23.75 -11.04
C ALA A 140 27.27 23.02 -10.33
N SER A 141 27.88 23.67 -9.34
CA SER A 141 28.89 23.09 -8.46
C SER A 141 28.34 21.88 -7.69
N LEU A 142 27.17 22.01 -7.08
CA LEU A 142 26.48 20.91 -6.40
C LEU A 142 26.19 19.74 -7.35
N MET A 143 25.64 20.02 -8.54
CA MET A 143 25.32 18.98 -9.53
C MET A 143 26.56 18.14 -9.91
N VAL A 144 27.71 18.78 -10.15
CA VAL A 144 28.96 18.07 -10.48
C VAL A 144 29.44 17.22 -9.30
N ALA A 145 29.32 17.70 -8.06
CA ALA A 145 29.71 16.95 -6.88
C ALA A 145 28.82 15.73 -6.63
N VAL A 146 27.50 15.87 -6.84
CA VAL A 146 26.54 14.77 -6.80
C VAL A 146 26.85 13.74 -7.89
N GLU A 147 27.13 14.18 -9.12
CA GLU A 147 27.50 13.30 -10.24
C GLU A 147 28.76 12.47 -9.93
N GLN A 148 29.81 13.11 -9.39
CA GLN A 148 31.03 12.41 -9.00
C GLN A 148 30.77 11.41 -7.86
N SER A 149 30.03 11.84 -6.83
CA SER A 149 29.66 11.00 -5.70
C SER A 149 28.83 9.79 -6.14
N ALA A 150 27.92 9.97 -7.10
CA ALA A 150 27.11 8.89 -7.64
C ALA A 150 27.96 7.83 -8.35
N ASN A 151 28.98 8.23 -9.11
CA ASN A 151 29.90 7.27 -9.73
C ASN A 151 30.64 6.43 -8.68
N TYR A 152 31.11 7.04 -7.57
CA TYR A 152 31.74 6.29 -6.48
C TYR A 152 30.77 5.31 -5.81
N MET A 153 29.52 5.73 -5.61
CA MET A 153 28.46 4.86 -5.09
C MET A 153 28.18 3.67 -6.01
N LEU A 154 28.12 3.87 -7.32
CA LEU A 154 27.90 2.80 -8.31
C LEU A 154 29.06 1.81 -8.36
N ASP A 155 30.31 2.30 -8.29
CA ASP A 155 31.49 1.44 -8.24
C ASP A 155 31.50 0.56 -6.98
N HIS A 156 31.05 1.10 -5.84
CA HIS A 156 30.87 0.35 -4.61
C HIS A 156 29.79 -0.73 -4.73
N VAL A 157 28.60 -0.35 -5.22
CA VAL A 157 27.50 -1.28 -5.51
C VAL A 157 27.96 -2.39 -6.46
N LYS A 158 28.76 -2.07 -7.48
CA LYS A 158 29.33 -3.06 -8.40
C LYS A 158 30.17 -4.10 -7.66
N ARG A 159 31.15 -3.67 -6.86
CA ARG A 159 32.03 -4.58 -6.10
C ARG A 159 31.24 -5.47 -5.13
N MET A 160 30.24 -4.90 -4.46
CA MET A 160 29.37 -5.67 -3.56
C MET A 160 28.52 -6.68 -4.32
N SER A 161 27.93 -6.29 -5.46
CA SER A 161 27.09 -7.16 -6.29
C SER A 161 27.84 -8.37 -6.85
N GLU A 162 29.08 -8.18 -7.31
CA GLU A 162 29.92 -9.27 -7.85
C GLU A 162 30.26 -10.30 -6.76
N SER A 163 30.65 -9.82 -5.57
CA SER A 163 30.88 -10.70 -4.43
C SER A 163 29.59 -11.37 -3.96
N ALA A 164 28.44 -10.70 -4.00
CA ALA A 164 27.17 -11.26 -3.55
C ALA A 164 26.70 -12.40 -4.48
N TYR A 165 26.81 -12.19 -5.79
CA TYR A 165 26.43 -13.17 -6.81
C TYR A 165 27.22 -14.47 -6.68
N ILE A 166 28.55 -14.39 -6.56
CA ILE A 166 29.42 -15.57 -6.39
C ILE A 166 29.08 -16.35 -5.12
N ASN A 167 28.67 -15.67 -4.05
CA ASN A 167 28.32 -16.30 -2.78
C ASN A 167 26.84 -16.72 -2.68
N GLY A 168 26.02 -16.50 -3.72
CA GLY A 168 24.58 -16.77 -3.69
C GLY A 168 23.78 -15.93 -2.67
N ASN A 169 24.27 -14.75 -2.28
CA ASN A 169 23.59 -13.90 -1.31
C ASN A 169 22.53 -13.01 -1.99
N ASN A 170 21.35 -13.59 -2.18
CA ASN A 170 20.22 -12.93 -2.86
C ASN A 170 19.77 -11.63 -2.16
N GLN A 171 19.73 -11.63 -0.81
CA GLN A 171 19.37 -10.44 -0.04
C GLN A 171 20.30 -9.25 -0.33
N LEU A 172 21.61 -9.51 -0.42
CA LEU A 172 22.58 -8.47 -0.77
C LEU A 172 22.45 -8.02 -2.23
N LEU A 173 22.10 -8.92 -3.15
CA LEU A 173 21.80 -8.54 -4.54
C LEU A 173 20.59 -7.59 -4.62
N PHE A 174 19.51 -7.88 -3.88
CA PHE A 174 18.35 -6.99 -3.80
C PHE A 174 18.71 -5.62 -3.21
N MET A 175 19.50 -5.58 -2.13
CA MET A 175 19.99 -4.31 -1.54
C MET A 175 20.86 -3.52 -2.50
N CYS A 176 21.74 -4.18 -3.25
CA CYS A 176 22.60 -3.53 -4.23
C CYS A 176 21.78 -2.96 -5.40
N LEU A 177 20.77 -3.71 -5.88
CA LEU A 177 19.85 -3.27 -6.94
C LEU A 177 19.06 -2.04 -6.48
N ALA A 178 18.49 -2.12 -5.28
CA ALA A 178 17.77 -1.00 -4.66
C ALA A 178 18.68 0.23 -4.50
N SER A 179 19.93 0.04 -4.10
CA SER A 179 20.90 1.14 -3.97
C SER A 179 21.20 1.81 -5.31
N ALA A 180 21.39 1.04 -6.39
CA ALA A 180 21.58 1.60 -7.73
C ALA A 180 20.33 2.35 -8.22
N ALA A 181 19.14 1.80 -7.97
CA ALA A 181 17.86 2.43 -8.30
C ALA A 181 17.66 3.75 -7.53
N LEU A 182 18.01 3.79 -6.24
CA LEU A 182 17.95 5.00 -5.41
C LEU A 182 18.83 6.11 -5.98
N VAL A 183 20.09 5.79 -6.28
CA VAL A 183 21.05 6.73 -6.87
C VAL A 183 20.53 7.28 -8.21
N ARG A 184 20.00 6.40 -9.08
CA ARG A 184 19.40 6.79 -10.36
C ARG A 184 18.21 7.74 -10.17
N SER A 185 17.29 7.39 -9.29
CA SER A 185 16.09 8.17 -9.00
C SER A 185 16.47 9.57 -8.51
N ARG A 186 17.34 9.68 -7.51
CA ARG A 186 17.75 10.97 -6.93
C ARG A 186 18.54 11.84 -7.90
N LEU A 187 19.43 11.26 -8.69
CA LEU A 187 20.10 11.98 -9.77
C LEU A 187 19.10 12.60 -10.76
N ASN A 188 18.07 11.84 -11.16
CA ASN A 188 17.06 12.33 -12.09
C ASN A 188 16.18 13.42 -11.46
N THR A 189 15.78 13.26 -10.19
CA THR A 189 15.03 14.27 -9.45
C THR A 189 15.82 15.58 -9.31
N TYR A 190 17.10 15.52 -8.96
CA TYR A 190 17.90 16.74 -8.81
C TYR A 190 18.16 17.45 -10.13
N LYS A 191 18.27 16.70 -11.24
CA LYS A 191 18.31 17.27 -12.58
C LYS A 191 17.09 18.18 -12.83
N GLU A 192 15.90 17.70 -12.46
CA GLU A 192 14.65 18.45 -12.60
C GLU A 192 14.57 19.63 -11.62
N VAL A 193 14.86 19.42 -10.33
CA VAL A 193 14.78 20.44 -9.28
C VAL A 193 15.77 21.59 -9.50
N LEU A 194 17.01 21.29 -9.89
CA LEU A 194 18.04 22.30 -10.08
C LEU A 194 17.91 23.04 -11.42
N LYS A 195 17.02 22.57 -12.33
CA LYS A 195 16.77 23.13 -13.67
C LYS A 195 18.05 23.45 -14.44
N GLN A 196 19.09 22.61 -14.29
CA GLN A 196 20.36 22.76 -15.01
C GLN A 196 20.30 22.01 -16.33
N PRO A 197 20.89 22.54 -17.43
CA PRO A 197 20.98 21.78 -18.67
C PRO A 197 21.76 20.49 -18.45
N ALA A 198 21.29 19.39 -19.02
CA ALA A 198 21.94 18.10 -18.88
C ALA A 198 23.39 18.18 -19.41
N THR A 199 24.37 18.06 -18.52
CA THR A 199 25.77 17.93 -18.94
C THR A 199 25.95 16.56 -19.60
N LYS A 200 26.89 16.44 -20.54
CA LYS A 200 27.24 15.15 -21.15
C LYS A 200 27.58 14.09 -20.09
N ASN A 201 28.22 14.51 -18.99
CA ASN A 201 28.60 13.61 -17.92
C ASN A 201 27.42 13.16 -17.06
N LEU A 202 26.40 14.01 -16.81
CA LEU A 202 25.18 13.62 -16.11
C LEU A 202 24.38 12.59 -16.90
N THR A 203 24.23 12.79 -18.22
CA THR A 203 23.58 11.79 -19.09
C THR A 203 24.35 10.47 -19.09
N ALA A 204 25.68 10.51 -19.12
CA ALA A 204 26.51 9.32 -19.02
C ALA A 204 26.36 8.62 -17.64
N ALA A 205 26.30 9.36 -16.55
CA ALA A 205 26.10 8.81 -15.20
C ALA A 205 24.72 8.14 -15.05
N LEU A 206 23.66 8.78 -15.57
CA LEU A 206 22.31 8.19 -15.62
C LEU A 206 22.28 6.93 -16.48
N GLY A 207 22.95 6.94 -17.64
CA GLY A 207 23.10 5.76 -18.50
C GLY A 207 23.77 4.59 -17.78
N ARG A 208 24.91 4.84 -17.12
CA ARG A 208 25.61 3.82 -16.30
C ARG A 208 24.74 3.28 -15.17
N CYS A 209 23.96 4.13 -14.50
CA CYS A 209 23.00 3.68 -13.49
C CYS A 209 21.96 2.74 -14.10
N GLY A 210 21.42 3.10 -15.26
CA GLY A 210 20.44 2.29 -15.99
C GLY A 210 21.00 0.91 -16.36
N GLU A 211 22.15 0.88 -17.04
CA GLU A 211 22.83 -0.37 -17.42
C GLU A 211 23.11 -1.26 -16.20
N LYS A 212 23.52 -0.66 -15.07
CA LYS A 212 23.80 -1.42 -13.85
C LYS A 212 22.54 -2.01 -13.22
N VAL A 213 21.43 -1.27 -13.22
CA VAL A 213 20.12 -1.75 -12.75
C VAL A 213 19.67 -2.93 -13.60
N GLU A 214 19.66 -2.80 -14.93
CA GLU A 214 19.24 -3.86 -15.86
C GLU A 214 20.11 -5.12 -15.72
N PHE A 215 21.44 -4.96 -15.69
CA PHE A 215 22.36 -6.09 -15.48
C PHE A 215 22.08 -6.85 -14.18
N MET A 216 21.77 -6.12 -13.11
CA MET A 216 21.46 -6.74 -11.82
C MET A 216 20.10 -7.42 -11.80
N MET A 217 19.10 -6.83 -12.46
CA MET A 217 17.79 -7.47 -12.65
C MET A 217 17.94 -8.81 -13.38
N GLN A 218 18.74 -8.87 -14.45
CA GLN A 218 18.98 -10.09 -15.20
C GLN A 218 19.70 -11.17 -14.38
N ASN A 219 20.71 -10.79 -13.57
CA ASN A 219 21.41 -11.75 -12.71
C ASN A 219 20.49 -12.33 -11.63
N ILE A 220 19.63 -11.48 -11.03
CA ILE A 220 18.63 -11.90 -10.06
C ILE A 220 17.62 -12.84 -10.72
N LEU A 221 17.13 -12.49 -11.92
CA LEU A 221 16.22 -13.34 -12.69
C LEU A 221 16.83 -14.73 -12.94
N SER A 222 18.02 -14.78 -13.54
CA SER A 222 18.71 -16.05 -13.86
C SER A 222 18.91 -16.91 -12.61
N TYR A 223 19.46 -16.34 -11.54
CA TYR A 223 19.72 -17.07 -10.30
C TYR A 223 18.45 -17.68 -9.70
N ASN A 224 17.35 -16.92 -9.65
CA ASN A 224 16.10 -17.41 -9.07
C ASN A 224 15.41 -18.44 -9.97
N CYS A 225 15.48 -18.29 -11.30
CA CYS A 225 14.97 -19.30 -12.23
C CYS A 225 15.74 -20.63 -12.12
N ASP A 226 17.07 -20.58 -12.00
CA ASP A 226 17.91 -21.77 -11.81
C ASP A 226 17.56 -22.47 -10.47
N MET A 227 17.45 -21.71 -9.39
CA MET A 227 17.02 -22.23 -8.09
C MET A 227 15.62 -22.84 -8.12
N LEU A 228 14.67 -22.20 -8.81
CA LEU A 228 13.31 -22.73 -8.93
C LEU A 228 13.25 -24.00 -9.77
N SER A 229 14.09 -24.11 -10.80
CA SER A 229 14.24 -25.37 -11.55
C SER A 229 14.67 -26.51 -10.62
N LEU A 230 15.61 -26.24 -9.69
CA LEU A 230 16.03 -27.19 -8.65
C LEU A 230 14.93 -27.52 -7.63
N VAL A 231 14.18 -26.53 -7.16
CA VAL A 231 13.03 -26.72 -6.24
C VAL A 231 11.98 -27.63 -6.87
N LEU A 232 11.84 -27.57 -8.19
CA LEU A 232 10.95 -28.42 -8.96
C LEU A 232 11.52 -29.82 -9.21
N HIS A 233 12.60 -30.26 -8.58
CA HIS A 233 13.08 -31.64 -8.64
C HIS A 233 12.76 -32.39 -7.34
N ASP A 234 11.79 -33.31 -7.40
CA ASP A 234 11.44 -34.22 -6.31
C ASP A 234 11.06 -35.59 -6.88
N ALA A 235 11.84 -36.63 -6.61
CA ALA A 235 11.61 -37.95 -7.18
C ALA A 235 10.20 -38.52 -6.90
N PRO A 236 9.67 -38.53 -5.65
CA PRO A 236 8.35 -39.10 -5.37
C PRO A 236 7.19 -38.32 -6.00
N SER A 237 7.29 -36.99 -6.12
CA SER A 237 6.25 -36.18 -6.81
C SER A 237 6.20 -36.44 -8.31
N HIS A 238 7.30 -36.88 -8.94
CA HIS A 238 7.39 -37.12 -10.39
C HIS A 238 7.27 -38.58 -10.82
N ASP A 239 6.97 -39.50 -9.89
CA ASP A 239 6.64 -40.89 -10.23
C ASP A 239 5.19 -40.98 -10.75
N TRP A 240 4.97 -40.50 -11.98
CA TRP A 240 3.65 -40.39 -12.61
C TRP A 240 3.06 -41.73 -13.07
N LEU A 241 3.91 -42.76 -13.24
CA LEU A 241 3.51 -44.10 -13.65
C LEU A 241 3.30 -45.05 -12.46
N SER A 242 3.45 -44.55 -11.23
CA SER A 242 3.25 -45.33 -10.01
C SER A 242 1.88 -45.99 -9.96
N ALA A 243 1.85 -47.24 -9.49
CA ALA A 243 0.62 -47.97 -9.18
C ALA A 243 0.02 -47.59 -7.81
N LYS A 244 0.67 -46.70 -7.05
CA LYS A 244 0.19 -46.20 -5.76
C LYS A 244 -0.25 -44.74 -5.88
N PRO A 245 -1.31 -44.32 -5.18
CA PRO A 245 -1.68 -42.92 -5.09
C PRO A 245 -0.59 -42.12 -4.38
N TYR A 246 -0.40 -40.88 -4.81
CA TYR A 246 0.50 -39.95 -4.15
C TYR A 246 -0.05 -39.56 -2.79
N GLN A 247 0.71 -39.81 -1.71
CA GLN A 247 0.30 -39.49 -0.33
C GLN A 247 -1.18 -39.87 -0.06
N GLU A 248 -1.56 -41.09 -0.41
CA GLU A 248 -2.92 -41.62 -0.20
C GLU A 248 -4.04 -40.86 -0.94
N GLY A 249 -3.69 -40.00 -1.90
CA GLY A 249 -4.64 -39.18 -2.64
C GLY A 249 -5.10 -37.93 -1.87
N ALA A 250 -4.33 -37.50 -0.87
CA ALA A 250 -4.72 -36.42 0.03
C ALA A 250 -4.21 -35.02 -0.40
N CYS A 251 -3.21 -34.93 -1.28
CA CYS A 251 -2.58 -33.65 -1.60
C CYS A 251 -2.02 -33.54 -3.02
N CYS A 252 -1.76 -32.29 -3.43
CA CYS A 252 -0.96 -32.00 -4.61
C CYS A 252 0.53 -32.25 -4.34
N SER A 253 1.33 -32.27 -5.41
CA SER A 253 2.78 -32.48 -5.38
C SER A 253 3.48 -31.49 -4.45
N LEU A 254 4.42 -32.00 -3.65
CA LEU A 254 5.25 -31.18 -2.76
C LEU A 254 6.04 -30.12 -3.53
N THR A 255 6.45 -30.39 -4.76
CA THR A 255 7.17 -29.45 -5.62
C THR A 255 6.39 -28.18 -5.92
N ILE A 256 5.07 -28.29 -6.09
CA ILE A 256 4.20 -27.13 -6.35
C ILE A 256 4.01 -26.33 -5.06
N GLN A 257 3.87 -26.99 -3.91
CA GLN A 257 3.82 -26.33 -2.61
C GLN A 257 5.13 -25.57 -2.32
N MET A 258 6.28 -26.19 -2.61
CA MET A 258 7.60 -25.58 -2.44
C MET A 258 7.84 -24.44 -3.43
N TRP A 259 7.36 -24.54 -4.66
CA TRP A 259 7.38 -23.44 -5.63
C TRP A 259 6.56 -22.25 -5.13
N ALA A 260 5.33 -22.48 -4.65
CA ALA A 260 4.47 -21.43 -4.07
C ALA A 260 5.17 -20.73 -2.90
N PHE A 261 5.73 -21.52 -1.98
CA PHE A 261 6.46 -21.05 -0.82
C PHE A 261 7.68 -20.20 -1.21
N PHE A 262 8.44 -20.64 -2.21
CA PHE A 262 9.59 -19.89 -2.74
C PHE A 262 9.15 -18.57 -3.38
N MET A 263 8.11 -18.59 -4.23
CA MET A 263 7.57 -17.38 -4.88
C MET A 263 7.07 -16.35 -3.86
N GLN A 264 6.44 -16.81 -2.78
CA GLN A 264 6.01 -15.95 -1.68
C GLN A 264 7.19 -15.33 -0.92
N GLY A 265 8.22 -16.12 -0.61
CA GLY A 265 9.46 -15.63 0.00
C GLY A 265 10.15 -14.59 -0.88
N LEU A 266 10.31 -14.89 -2.17
CA LEU A 266 10.90 -13.99 -3.15
C LEU A 266 10.13 -12.67 -3.27
N ARG A 267 8.80 -12.72 -3.35
CA ARG A 267 7.96 -11.51 -3.37
C ARG A 267 8.19 -10.67 -2.11
N ASN A 268 8.19 -11.29 -0.93
CA ASN A 268 8.41 -10.60 0.33
C ASN A 268 9.79 -9.94 0.40
N ASP A 269 10.83 -10.61 -0.08
CA ASP A 269 12.19 -10.06 -0.11
C ASP A 269 12.29 -8.89 -1.11
N LEU A 270 11.77 -9.04 -2.33
CA LEU A 270 11.73 -7.95 -3.31
C LEU A 270 10.98 -6.72 -2.76
N TRP A 271 9.81 -6.92 -2.15
CA TRP A 271 9.00 -5.85 -1.58
C TRP A 271 9.69 -5.13 -0.40
N ARG A 272 10.61 -5.80 0.31
CA ARG A 272 11.38 -5.20 1.42
C ARG A 272 12.52 -4.30 0.98
N PHE A 273 13.04 -4.47 -0.24
CA PHE A 273 14.24 -3.75 -0.70
C PHE A 273 13.95 -2.86 -1.91
N THR A 274 13.37 -3.38 -2.98
CA THR A 274 13.29 -2.71 -4.28
C THR A 274 12.03 -1.84 -4.45
N SER A 275 12.01 -1.00 -5.49
CA SER A 275 10.84 -0.18 -5.82
C SER A 275 9.73 -1.01 -6.48
N PRO A 276 8.44 -0.62 -6.38
CA PRO A 276 7.32 -1.40 -6.92
C PRO A 276 7.52 -1.86 -8.35
N ARG A 277 7.91 -0.96 -9.25
CA ARG A 277 8.11 -1.27 -10.67
C ARG A 277 9.20 -2.30 -10.92
N ILE A 278 10.33 -2.19 -10.22
CA ILE A 278 11.44 -3.15 -10.35
C ILE A 278 10.99 -4.51 -9.81
N SER A 279 10.36 -4.53 -8.64
CA SER A 279 9.89 -5.74 -8.00
C SER A 279 8.83 -6.46 -8.84
N GLU A 280 7.84 -5.73 -9.37
CA GLU A 280 6.79 -6.23 -10.27
C GLU A 280 7.40 -6.84 -11.54
N SER A 281 8.36 -6.15 -12.17
CA SER A 281 9.03 -6.61 -13.40
C SER A 281 9.82 -7.91 -13.19
N ILE A 282 10.65 -7.98 -12.14
CA ILE A 282 11.44 -9.18 -11.81
C ILE A 282 10.51 -10.35 -11.50
N LEU A 283 9.53 -10.13 -10.62
CA LEU A 283 8.62 -11.18 -10.17
C LEU A 283 7.77 -11.72 -11.33
N ALA A 284 7.24 -10.84 -12.19
CA ALA A 284 6.49 -11.24 -13.37
C ALA A 284 7.35 -12.03 -14.37
N SER A 285 8.61 -11.65 -14.55
CA SER A 285 9.55 -12.38 -15.43
C SER A 285 9.84 -13.78 -14.89
N ILE A 286 10.11 -13.92 -13.59
CA ILE A 286 10.32 -15.23 -12.93
C ILE A 286 9.06 -16.09 -13.03
N PHE A 287 7.87 -15.53 -12.78
CA PHE A 287 6.60 -16.24 -12.98
C PHE A 287 6.46 -16.74 -14.41
N THR A 288 6.75 -15.87 -15.37
CA THR A 288 6.63 -16.17 -16.79
C THR A 288 7.54 -17.34 -17.20
N ASP A 289 8.80 -17.32 -16.79
CA ASP A 289 9.77 -18.37 -17.13
C ASP A 289 9.46 -19.69 -16.43
N THR A 290 9.09 -19.65 -15.14
CA THR A 290 8.76 -20.86 -14.38
C THR A 290 7.44 -21.49 -14.82
N LEU A 291 6.44 -20.69 -15.20
CA LEU A 291 5.22 -21.20 -15.82
C LEU A 291 5.48 -21.83 -17.19
N SER A 292 6.38 -21.26 -18.00
CA SER A 292 6.83 -21.89 -19.25
C SER A 292 7.43 -23.28 -19.01
N LEU A 293 8.26 -23.42 -17.97
CA LEU A 293 8.82 -24.71 -17.57
C LEU A 293 7.73 -25.69 -17.11
N MET A 294 6.75 -25.22 -16.33
CA MET A 294 5.60 -26.03 -15.91
C MET A 294 4.75 -26.49 -17.09
N VAL A 295 4.37 -25.60 -18.01
CA VAL A 295 3.62 -25.96 -19.23
C VAL A 295 4.35 -27.07 -20.00
N THR A 296 5.66 -26.89 -20.22
CA THR A 296 6.49 -27.88 -20.92
C THR A 296 6.47 -29.21 -20.19
N ARG A 297 6.74 -29.22 -18.88
CA ARG A 297 6.76 -30.44 -18.07
C ARG A 297 5.40 -31.15 -18.06
N TYR A 298 4.32 -30.43 -17.75
CA TYR A 298 2.99 -31.01 -17.64
C TYR A 298 2.43 -31.50 -18.98
N SER A 299 2.87 -30.92 -20.11
CA SER A 299 2.56 -31.43 -21.45
C SER A 299 3.24 -32.77 -21.76
N GLN A 300 4.43 -33.01 -21.20
CA GLN A 300 5.23 -34.20 -21.50
C GLN A 300 4.88 -35.41 -20.65
N ILE A 301 4.37 -35.22 -19.43
CA ILE A 301 4.04 -36.29 -18.48
C ILE A 301 3.10 -37.34 -19.08
N GLU A 302 3.43 -38.62 -18.89
CA GLU A 302 2.50 -39.74 -19.02
C GLU A 302 2.10 -40.17 -17.62
N MET A 303 0.79 -40.23 -17.34
CA MET A 303 0.27 -40.49 -16.00
C MET A 303 -0.55 -41.78 -15.96
N SER A 304 -0.48 -42.50 -14.84
CA SER A 304 -1.41 -43.58 -14.53
C SER A 304 -2.77 -43.02 -14.10
N ASP A 305 -3.82 -43.85 -14.19
CA ASP A 305 -5.18 -43.49 -13.75
C ASP A 305 -5.19 -43.06 -12.26
N ILE A 306 -4.42 -43.76 -11.43
CA ILE A 306 -4.30 -43.50 -9.99
C ILE A 306 -3.62 -42.15 -9.70
N ARG A 307 -2.81 -41.62 -10.63
CA ARG A 307 -2.07 -40.35 -10.49
C ARG A 307 -2.78 -39.16 -11.14
N GLN A 308 -3.84 -39.38 -11.90
CA GLN A 308 -4.63 -38.31 -12.50
C GLN A 308 -5.17 -37.28 -11.48
N PRO A 309 -5.65 -37.66 -10.28
CA PRO A 309 -6.08 -36.69 -9.27
C PRO A 309 -4.95 -35.76 -8.81
N GLN A 310 -3.73 -36.29 -8.58
CA GLN A 310 -2.55 -35.50 -8.22
C GLN A 310 -2.22 -34.50 -9.34
N TYR A 311 -2.22 -34.95 -10.60
CA TYR A 311 -1.98 -34.08 -11.75
C TYR A 311 -3.01 -32.94 -11.82
N CYS A 312 -4.30 -33.25 -11.63
CA CYS A 312 -5.34 -32.22 -11.63
C CYS A 312 -5.12 -31.22 -10.51
N ALA A 313 -4.90 -31.70 -9.28
CA ALA A 313 -4.67 -30.85 -8.12
C ALA A 313 -3.45 -29.95 -8.28
N ASP A 314 -2.36 -30.43 -8.91
CA ASP A 314 -1.20 -29.62 -9.25
C ASP A 314 -1.55 -28.46 -10.19
N ILE A 315 -2.29 -28.74 -11.27
CA ILE A 315 -2.69 -27.70 -12.23
C ILE A 315 -3.58 -26.67 -11.57
N ILE A 316 -4.57 -27.11 -10.78
CA ILE A 316 -5.44 -26.17 -10.04
C ILE A 316 -4.61 -25.35 -9.06
N ALA A 317 -3.69 -25.98 -8.31
CA ALA A 317 -2.81 -25.27 -7.39
C ALA A 317 -1.96 -24.21 -8.11
N ILE A 318 -1.32 -24.56 -9.23
CA ILE A 318 -0.53 -23.61 -10.04
C ILE A 318 -1.41 -22.44 -10.47
N LEU A 319 -2.58 -22.69 -11.05
CA LEU A 319 -3.48 -21.64 -11.51
C LEU A 319 -3.98 -20.76 -10.35
N THR A 320 -4.34 -21.35 -9.20
CA THR A 320 -4.73 -20.61 -7.99
C THR A 320 -3.60 -19.72 -7.48
N ILE A 321 -2.36 -20.21 -7.45
CA ILE A 321 -1.18 -19.43 -7.06
C ILE A 321 -0.96 -18.28 -8.05
N VAL A 322 -1.05 -18.53 -9.35
CA VAL A 322 -0.91 -17.46 -10.35
C VAL A 322 -2.00 -16.39 -10.16
N ALA A 323 -3.26 -16.81 -10.01
CA ALA A 323 -4.37 -15.90 -9.77
C ALA A 323 -4.19 -15.06 -8.50
N SER A 324 -3.67 -15.65 -7.41
CA SER A 324 -3.47 -14.93 -6.15
C SER A 324 -2.35 -13.89 -6.26
N PHE A 325 -1.33 -14.11 -7.08
CA PHE A 325 -0.21 -13.18 -7.28
C PHE A 325 -0.48 -12.08 -8.29
N LEU A 326 -1.35 -12.29 -9.28
CA LEU A 326 -1.64 -11.31 -10.33
C LEU A 326 -2.00 -9.90 -9.83
N PRO A 327 -2.83 -9.71 -8.78
CA PRO A 327 -3.12 -8.39 -8.22
C PRO A 327 -1.86 -7.62 -7.76
N SER A 328 -0.78 -8.32 -7.42
CA SER A 328 0.49 -7.71 -7.04
C SER A 328 1.36 -7.27 -8.23
N LEU A 329 1.00 -7.68 -9.46
CA LEU A 329 1.79 -7.47 -10.69
C LEU A 329 1.15 -6.46 -11.68
N ILE A 330 -0.08 -6.01 -11.41
CA ILE A 330 -0.87 -5.17 -12.33
C ILE A 330 -1.13 -3.78 -11.73
N ALA A 331 -1.20 -2.76 -12.59
CA ALA A 331 -1.42 -1.37 -12.20
C ALA A 331 -2.90 -1.02 -11.97
N SER A 332 -3.79 -1.72 -12.64
CA SER A 332 -5.23 -1.57 -12.53
C SER A 332 -5.87 -2.96 -12.47
N PRO A 333 -6.91 -3.17 -11.65
CA PRO A 333 -7.67 -4.43 -11.61
C PRO A 333 -8.33 -4.78 -12.94
N VAL A 334 -8.55 -3.82 -13.85
CA VAL A 334 -9.03 -4.08 -15.22
C VAL A 334 -8.07 -5.00 -15.98
N MET A 335 -6.77 -4.92 -15.68
CA MET A 335 -5.72 -5.77 -16.28
C MET A 335 -5.81 -7.25 -15.86
N LEU A 336 -6.72 -7.63 -14.96
CA LEU A 336 -7.06 -9.06 -14.75
C LEU A 336 -7.92 -9.62 -15.89
N PHE A 337 -8.66 -8.74 -16.56
CA PHE A 337 -9.69 -9.09 -17.54
C PHE A 337 -9.31 -8.70 -18.96
N SER A 338 -8.68 -7.56 -19.15
CA SER A 338 -8.29 -7.05 -20.47
C SER A 338 -6.89 -6.45 -20.40
N VAL A 339 -6.00 -6.87 -21.29
CA VAL A 339 -4.59 -6.45 -21.32
C VAL A 339 -4.10 -6.37 -22.75
N ARG A 340 -3.38 -5.30 -23.11
CA ARG A 340 -2.63 -5.23 -24.37
C ARG A 340 -1.12 -5.38 -24.16
N ILE A 341 -0.44 -5.73 -25.24
CA ILE A 341 1.01 -5.83 -25.31
C ILE A 341 1.62 -4.47 -24.98
N HIS A 342 2.67 -4.47 -24.17
CA HIS A 342 3.33 -3.27 -23.61
C HIS A 342 2.59 -2.51 -22.51
N GLU A 343 1.30 -2.78 -22.25
CA GLU A 343 0.57 -2.13 -21.15
C GLU A 343 0.84 -2.81 -19.80
N SER A 344 1.04 -4.13 -19.79
CA SER A 344 1.19 -4.90 -18.56
C SER A 344 2.08 -6.12 -18.72
N VAL A 345 2.79 -6.45 -17.64
CA VAL A 345 3.56 -7.69 -17.49
C VAL A 345 2.68 -8.93 -17.30
N ALA A 346 1.35 -8.77 -17.17
CA ALA A 346 0.41 -9.86 -16.95
C ALA A 346 0.07 -10.65 -18.23
N LEU A 347 0.17 -10.06 -19.42
CA LEU A 347 -0.20 -10.73 -20.67
C LEU A 347 0.55 -12.07 -20.89
N PRO A 348 1.89 -12.13 -20.76
CA PRO A 348 2.63 -13.39 -20.89
C PRO A 348 2.23 -14.44 -19.85
N ILE A 349 1.81 -14.01 -18.66
CA ILE A 349 1.35 -14.88 -17.57
C ILE A 349 -0.02 -15.48 -17.91
N HIS A 350 -0.98 -14.64 -18.32
CA HIS A 350 -2.31 -15.12 -18.72
C HIS A 350 -2.23 -16.14 -19.85
N ARG A 351 -1.41 -15.89 -20.88
CA ARG A 351 -1.26 -16.82 -22.01
C ARG A 351 -0.66 -18.17 -21.58
N ARG A 352 0.28 -18.19 -20.65
CA ARG A 352 0.87 -19.44 -20.12
C ARG A 352 -0.09 -20.20 -19.22
N ALA A 353 -0.83 -19.50 -18.35
CA ALA A 353 -1.86 -20.10 -17.51
C ALA A 353 -3.00 -20.70 -18.35
N ASP A 354 -3.43 -19.99 -19.40
CA ASP A 354 -4.42 -20.48 -20.36
C ASP A 354 -3.91 -21.72 -21.12
N LEU A 355 -2.67 -21.69 -21.61
CA LEU A 355 -2.05 -22.83 -22.27
C LEU A 355 -1.92 -24.04 -21.33
N LEU A 356 -1.53 -23.82 -20.06
CA LEU A 356 -1.47 -24.87 -19.05
C LEU A 356 -2.85 -25.52 -18.82
N LEU A 357 -3.89 -24.70 -18.71
CA LEU A 357 -5.26 -25.19 -18.55
C LEU A 357 -5.72 -26.00 -19.77
N LYS A 358 -5.42 -25.56 -20.98
CA LYS A 358 -5.76 -26.27 -22.22
C LYS A 358 -5.05 -27.62 -22.32
N VAL A 359 -3.77 -27.67 -21.97
CA VAL A 359 -3.00 -28.92 -21.85
C VAL A 359 -3.66 -29.87 -20.84
N ALA A 360 -4.04 -29.35 -19.67
CA ALA A 360 -4.72 -30.13 -18.65
C ALA A 360 -6.10 -30.61 -19.10
N ALA A 361 -6.89 -29.79 -19.79
CA ALA A 361 -8.20 -30.17 -20.30
C ALA A 361 -8.10 -31.34 -21.29
N LEU A 362 -7.11 -31.33 -22.19
CA LEU A 362 -6.89 -32.45 -23.12
C LEU A 362 -6.49 -33.74 -22.41
N LYS A 363 -5.77 -33.65 -21.28
CA LYS A 363 -5.25 -34.83 -20.57
C LYS A 363 -6.15 -35.34 -19.44
N CYS A 364 -6.97 -34.48 -18.84
CA CYS A 364 -7.67 -34.77 -17.60
C CYS A 364 -9.18 -34.59 -17.65
N ALA A 365 -9.72 -33.88 -18.65
CA ALA A 365 -11.18 -33.77 -18.79
C ALA A 365 -11.81 -35.16 -18.93
N PRO A 366 -13.05 -35.38 -18.46
CA PRO A 366 -13.77 -36.63 -18.69
C PRO A 366 -13.72 -37.03 -20.17
N ILE A 367 -13.34 -38.27 -20.46
CA ILE A 367 -13.12 -38.73 -21.84
C ILE A 367 -14.39 -38.66 -22.71
N GLU A 368 -15.56 -38.73 -22.07
CA GLU A 368 -16.85 -38.52 -22.71
C GLU A 368 -16.98 -37.10 -23.28
N ASN A 369 -16.45 -36.09 -22.59
CA ASN A 369 -16.44 -34.70 -23.07
C ASN A 369 -15.55 -34.58 -24.30
N LEU A 370 -14.37 -35.20 -24.29
CA LEU A 370 -13.49 -35.26 -25.46
C LEU A 370 -14.19 -35.94 -26.65
N ALA A 371 -14.80 -37.10 -26.43
CA ALA A 371 -15.48 -37.83 -27.50
C ALA A 371 -16.65 -37.04 -28.10
N ARG A 372 -17.33 -36.19 -27.30
CA ARG A 372 -18.39 -35.29 -27.76
C ARG A 372 -17.82 -34.12 -28.57
N VAL A 373 -16.79 -33.46 -28.05
CA VAL A 373 -16.15 -32.29 -28.66
C VAL A 373 -15.48 -32.64 -29.99
N PHE A 374 -14.83 -33.81 -30.08
CA PHE A 374 -14.11 -34.29 -31.27
C PHE A 374 -14.94 -35.25 -32.14
N GLN A 375 -16.25 -35.38 -31.91
CA GLN A 375 -17.12 -36.30 -32.66
C GLN A 375 -17.08 -36.06 -34.19
N LYS A 376 -16.89 -34.80 -34.61
CA LYS A 376 -16.81 -34.40 -36.04
C LYS A 376 -15.37 -34.35 -36.56
N GLY A 377 -14.42 -34.99 -35.87
CA GLY A 377 -13.00 -35.00 -36.20
C GLY A 377 -12.24 -33.76 -35.70
N PHE A 378 -10.92 -33.89 -35.61
CA PHE A 378 -10.03 -32.83 -35.09
C PHE A 378 -10.07 -31.55 -35.92
N ASP A 379 -10.31 -31.64 -37.23
CA ASP A 379 -10.34 -30.48 -38.12
C ASP A 379 -11.51 -29.54 -37.79
N SER A 380 -12.62 -30.07 -37.25
CA SER A 380 -13.75 -29.25 -36.78
C SER A 380 -13.44 -28.49 -35.49
N ALA A 381 -12.61 -29.07 -34.62
CA ALA A 381 -12.12 -28.42 -33.41
C ALA A 381 -11.06 -27.37 -33.73
N VAL A 382 -10.16 -27.66 -34.67
CA VAL A 382 -9.16 -26.70 -35.17
C VAL A 382 -9.83 -25.56 -35.97
N LYS A 383 -10.92 -25.82 -36.69
CA LYS A 383 -11.70 -24.77 -37.39
C LYS A 383 -12.51 -23.87 -36.46
N ARG A 384 -12.82 -24.32 -35.23
CA ARG A 384 -13.36 -23.43 -34.17
C ARG A 384 -12.33 -22.39 -33.74
N ASN A 385 -11.05 -22.59 -34.04
CA ASN A 385 -9.99 -21.59 -33.93
C ASN A 385 -10.10 -20.57 -35.08
N SER A 386 -11.25 -19.90 -35.23
CA SER A 386 -11.32 -18.69 -36.05
C SER A 386 -10.33 -17.68 -35.46
N TYR A 387 -9.51 -17.06 -36.32
CA TYR A 387 -8.48 -16.04 -36.06
C TYR A 387 -8.29 -15.62 -34.59
N PRO A 388 -7.06 -15.73 -34.07
CA PRO A 388 -6.78 -15.67 -32.63
C PRO A 388 -7.42 -14.44 -31.99
N GLU A 389 -7.91 -14.59 -30.75
CA GLU A 389 -7.85 -13.49 -29.78
C GLU A 389 -6.50 -12.81 -29.98
N SER A 390 -6.50 -11.55 -30.41
CA SER A 390 -5.32 -10.76 -30.75
C SER A 390 -4.04 -11.26 -30.06
N VAL A 391 -3.02 -11.66 -30.82
CA VAL A 391 -1.74 -12.13 -30.24
C VAL A 391 -1.15 -11.09 -29.29
N THR A 392 -1.50 -9.83 -29.53
CA THR A 392 -1.07 -8.66 -28.78
C THR A 392 -2.07 -8.20 -27.72
N SER A 393 -3.23 -8.84 -27.55
CA SER A 393 -4.17 -8.44 -26.49
C SER A 393 -5.14 -9.54 -26.05
N ILE A 394 -5.56 -9.44 -24.79
CA ILE A 394 -6.72 -10.13 -24.23
C ILE A 394 -7.79 -9.05 -24.06
N GLU A 395 -8.96 -9.26 -24.66
CA GLU A 395 -10.03 -8.26 -24.69
C GLU A 395 -11.14 -8.55 -23.68
N SER A 396 -11.15 -9.75 -23.09
CA SER A 396 -12.16 -10.17 -22.12
C SER A 396 -11.59 -11.18 -21.13
N THR A 397 -12.34 -11.40 -20.05
CA THR A 397 -11.95 -12.26 -18.93
C THR A 397 -11.30 -13.58 -19.40
N PRO A 398 -10.02 -13.81 -19.06
CA PRO A 398 -9.31 -15.02 -19.44
C PRO A 398 -10.05 -16.28 -18.99
N ALA A 399 -10.21 -17.25 -19.90
CA ALA A 399 -10.97 -18.48 -19.64
C ALA A 399 -10.45 -19.25 -18.41
N TRP A 400 -9.14 -19.22 -18.15
CA TRP A 400 -8.55 -19.90 -17.02
C TRP A 400 -8.90 -19.29 -15.66
N LEU A 401 -9.14 -17.97 -15.59
CA LEU A 401 -9.62 -17.33 -14.36
C LEU A 401 -11.07 -17.71 -14.09
N THR A 402 -11.92 -17.67 -15.14
CA THR A 402 -13.30 -18.15 -15.01
C THR A 402 -13.35 -19.62 -14.62
N PHE A 403 -12.45 -20.45 -15.16
CA PHE A 403 -12.38 -21.86 -14.83
C PHE A 403 -12.13 -22.09 -13.33
N LEU A 404 -11.27 -21.30 -12.69
CA LEU A 404 -11.03 -21.35 -11.24
C LEU A 404 -12.27 -20.96 -10.45
N ASN A 405 -12.84 -19.79 -10.76
CA ASN A 405 -14.05 -19.33 -10.10
C ASN A 405 -14.87 -18.39 -11.00
N PRO A 406 -16.01 -18.85 -11.56
CA PRO A 406 -16.85 -18.02 -12.43
C PRO A 406 -17.59 -16.90 -11.68
N ALA A 407 -17.78 -17.02 -10.36
CA ALA A 407 -18.41 -15.99 -9.54
C ALA A 407 -17.45 -14.81 -9.29
N LEU A 408 -16.15 -15.10 -9.14
CA LEU A 408 -15.11 -14.07 -9.00
C LEU A 408 -14.69 -13.50 -10.36
N PHE A 409 -14.63 -14.35 -11.40
CA PHE A 409 -14.19 -14.01 -12.75
C PHE A 409 -15.22 -14.43 -13.80
N PRO A 410 -16.32 -13.67 -14.00
CA PRO A 410 -17.38 -14.03 -14.93
C PRO A 410 -16.93 -14.00 -16.40
N ARG A 411 -17.45 -14.91 -17.23
CA ARG A 411 -17.07 -15.00 -18.66
C ARG A 411 -17.38 -13.72 -19.43
N GLY A 412 -16.47 -13.34 -20.33
CA GLY A 412 -16.70 -12.30 -21.34
C GLY A 412 -16.76 -10.86 -20.81
N LYS A 413 -16.38 -10.62 -19.55
CA LYS A 413 -16.34 -9.27 -18.96
C LYS A 413 -15.03 -8.57 -19.33
N THR A 414 -15.12 -7.27 -19.62
CA THR A 414 -14.00 -6.45 -20.11
C THR A 414 -13.61 -5.31 -19.16
N SER A 415 -14.51 -4.95 -18.23
CA SER A 415 -14.34 -3.84 -17.27
C SER A 415 -14.97 -4.20 -15.92
N LEU A 416 -14.52 -3.52 -14.86
CA LEU A 416 -15.05 -3.66 -13.51
C LEU A 416 -16.51 -3.22 -13.39
N SER A 417 -16.95 -2.32 -14.27
CA SER A 417 -18.34 -1.81 -14.31
C SER A 417 -19.38 -2.91 -14.50
N TYR A 418 -19.00 -4.02 -15.14
CA TYR A 418 -19.87 -5.15 -15.42
C TYR A 418 -19.82 -6.29 -14.39
N LEU A 419 -19.04 -6.13 -13.33
CA LEU A 419 -18.94 -7.05 -12.21
C LEU A 419 -19.95 -6.67 -11.12
N GLY A 420 -20.36 -7.65 -10.31
CA GLY A 420 -21.16 -7.39 -9.12
C GLY A 420 -20.39 -6.53 -8.11
N ASP A 421 -21.12 -5.71 -7.36
CA ASP A 421 -20.56 -4.66 -6.50
C ASP A 421 -19.47 -5.17 -5.54
N GLN A 422 -19.75 -6.27 -4.85
CA GLN A 422 -18.82 -6.91 -3.90
C GLN A 422 -17.51 -7.32 -4.58
N VAL A 423 -17.60 -7.89 -5.78
CA VAL A 423 -16.43 -8.37 -6.54
C VAL A 423 -15.60 -7.19 -7.06
N ALA A 424 -16.26 -6.16 -7.61
CA ALA A 424 -15.57 -4.98 -8.15
C ALA A 424 -14.77 -4.24 -7.06
N VAL A 425 -15.40 -4.03 -5.90
CA VAL A 425 -14.77 -3.40 -4.73
C VAL A 425 -13.65 -4.27 -4.20
N TYR A 426 -13.89 -5.58 -4.03
CA TYR A 426 -12.88 -6.52 -3.55
C TYR A 426 -11.63 -6.53 -4.43
N LEU A 427 -11.78 -6.68 -5.75
CA LEU A 427 -10.63 -6.74 -6.67
C LEU A 427 -9.83 -5.43 -6.69
N THR A 428 -10.51 -4.28 -6.58
CA THR A 428 -9.85 -2.98 -6.53
C THR A 428 -9.04 -2.81 -5.24
N LEU A 429 -9.63 -3.14 -4.08
CA LEU A 429 -8.94 -3.10 -2.79
C LEU A 429 -7.83 -4.15 -2.70
N LEU A 430 -8.03 -5.35 -3.26
CA LEU A 430 -7.04 -6.42 -3.34
C LEU A 430 -5.81 -5.98 -4.15
N THR A 431 -6.01 -5.34 -5.31
CA THR A 431 -4.90 -4.79 -6.09
C THR A 431 -4.17 -3.70 -5.30
N ALA A 432 -4.88 -2.81 -4.59
CA ALA A 432 -4.25 -1.80 -3.74
C ALA A 432 -3.43 -2.40 -2.58
N ALA A 433 -3.95 -3.43 -1.91
CA ALA A 433 -3.32 -4.11 -0.79
C ALA A 433 -2.08 -4.93 -1.20
N SER A 434 -2.09 -5.48 -2.41
CA SER A 434 -1.07 -6.42 -2.89
C SER A 434 0.26 -5.76 -3.29
N ARG A 435 0.35 -4.43 -3.28
CA ARG A 435 1.54 -3.66 -3.71
C ARG A 435 2.50 -3.34 -2.56
N PRO A 436 3.80 -3.08 -2.86
CA PRO A 436 4.79 -2.76 -1.81
C PRO A 436 4.65 -1.35 -1.28
N GLN A 437 3.99 -0.48 -2.04
CA GLN A 437 3.76 0.92 -1.73
C GLN A 437 2.30 1.28 -2.06
N PRO A 438 1.74 2.30 -1.40
CA PRO A 438 0.36 2.70 -1.60
C PRO A 438 0.13 3.23 -3.02
N GLN A 439 -0.89 2.70 -3.70
CA GLN A 439 -1.43 3.31 -4.91
C GLN A 439 -2.69 4.09 -4.57
N TYR A 440 -2.51 5.39 -4.35
CA TYR A 440 -3.56 6.25 -3.79
C TYR A 440 -4.84 6.28 -4.62
N SER A 441 -4.74 6.30 -5.95
CA SER A 441 -5.91 6.29 -6.83
C SER A 441 -6.77 5.04 -6.65
N LEU A 442 -6.17 3.86 -6.43
CA LEU A 442 -6.92 2.62 -6.20
C LEU A 442 -7.55 2.58 -4.81
N ILE A 443 -6.88 3.14 -3.80
CA ILE A 443 -7.45 3.25 -2.45
C ILE A 443 -8.70 4.13 -2.49
N VAL A 444 -8.58 5.32 -3.10
CA VAL A 444 -9.72 6.23 -3.29
C VAL A 444 -10.83 5.56 -4.09
N ARG A 445 -10.51 4.94 -5.24
CA ARG A 445 -11.50 4.22 -6.06
C ARG A 445 -12.25 3.15 -5.25
N GLY A 446 -11.53 2.29 -4.54
CA GLY A 446 -12.12 1.18 -3.78
C GLY A 446 -12.96 1.64 -2.58
N LEU A 447 -12.68 2.82 -2.02
CA LEU A 447 -13.47 3.42 -0.94
C LEU A 447 -14.76 4.08 -1.46
N LEU A 448 -14.72 4.73 -2.63
CA LEU A 448 -15.84 5.54 -3.13
C LEU A 448 -16.78 4.77 -4.07
N MET A 449 -16.28 3.79 -4.81
CA MET A 449 -17.10 3.05 -5.79
C MET A 449 -18.22 2.23 -5.14
N ARG A 450 -19.26 1.94 -5.93
CA ARG A 450 -20.41 1.11 -5.59
C ARG A 450 -21.11 1.58 -4.32
N ASN A 451 -21.51 2.86 -4.30
CA ASN A 451 -22.15 3.51 -3.17
C ASN A 451 -21.36 3.27 -1.85
N PHE A 452 -20.06 3.54 -1.90
CA PHE A 452 -19.15 3.48 -0.74
C PHE A 452 -19.11 2.14 -0.02
N LEU A 453 -19.34 1.02 -0.73
CA LEU A 453 -19.44 -0.30 -0.12
C LEU A 453 -18.18 -0.70 0.66
N GLY A 454 -17.00 -0.40 0.12
CA GLY A 454 -15.72 -0.59 0.82
C GLY A 454 -15.63 0.22 2.11
N THR A 455 -15.94 1.52 2.03
CA THR A 455 -15.97 2.44 3.18
C THR A 455 -16.94 1.97 4.27
N LYS A 456 -18.19 1.66 3.91
CA LYS A 456 -19.23 1.18 4.83
C LYS A 456 -18.79 -0.09 5.57
N THR A 457 -18.15 -1.01 4.83
CA THR A 457 -17.67 -2.27 5.40
C THR A 457 -16.54 -2.05 6.40
N ILE A 458 -15.55 -1.20 6.08
CA ILE A 458 -14.45 -0.85 6.98
C ILE A 458 -14.98 -0.16 8.24
N LEU A 459 -15.81 0.89 8.11
CA LEU A 459 -16.29 1.66 9.26
C LEU A 459 -17.15 0.80 10.20
N ARG A 460 -18.07 -0.04 9.67
CA ARG A 460 -18.87 -0.98 10.48
C ARG A 460 -18.00 -2.01 11.20
N GLY A 461 -16.95 -2.50 10.54
CA GLY A 461 -16.00 -3.44 11.15
C GLY A 461 -15.21 -2.85 12.33
N LEU A 462 -14.96 -1.54 12.31
CA LEU A 462 -14.10 -0.85 13.27
C LEU A 462 -14.86 -0.16 14.39
N GLN A 463 -16.16 0.09 14.25
CA GLN A 463 -16.94 0.99 15.12
C GLN A 463 -16.77 0.72 16.63
N ASP A 464 -16.72 -0.55 17.03
CA ASP A 464 -16.61 -1.00 18.43
C ASP A 464 -15.31 -1.79 18.69
N THR A 465 -14.37 -1.79 17.74
CA THR A 465 -13.11 -2.54 17.90
C THR A 465 -12.22 -1.83 18.91
N PRO A 466 -11.78 -2.50 19.99
CA PRO A 466 -10.94 -1.89 21.00
C PRO A 466 -9.55 -1.57 20.42
N GLY A 467 -9.06 -0.38 20.70
CA GLY A 467 -7.74 0.08 20.29
C GLY A 467 -7.07 0.87 21.41
N GLN A 468 -5.85 0.49 21.77
CA GLN A 468 -5.03 1.36 22.60
C GLN A 468 -4.38 2.42 21.72
N VAL A 469 -4.56 3.65 22.13
CA VAL A 469 -4.04 4.81 21.42
C VAL A 469 -2.52 4.91 21.65
N THR A 470 -1.74 4.80 20.58
CA THR A 470 -0.27 4.81 20.62
C THR A 470 0.31 5.88 19.70
N ARG A 471 1.58 6.25 19.92
CA ARG A 471 2.33 7.16 19.05
C ARG A 471 3.10 6.38 18.00
N GLY A 472 3.16 6.93 16.78
CA GLY A 472 4.08 6.44 15.75
C GLY A 472 5.52 6.85 16.07
N GLU A 473 6.49 5.99 15.76
CA GLU A 473 7.93 6.27 15.91
C GLU A 473 8.58 6.48 14.54
N PRO A 474 9.43 7.49 14.32
CA PRO A 474 10.09 7.70 13.03
C PRO A 474 10.84 6.45 12.55
N CYS A 475 10.74 6.13 11.26
CA CYS A 475 11.42 4.96 10.68
C CYS A 475 12.95 5.09 10.59
N GLY A 476 13.53 6.24 10.95
CA GLY A 476 14.97 6.51 10.94
C GLY A 476 15.65 6.54 9.56
N GLY A 477 14.87 6.42 8.47
CA GLY A 477 15.37 6.49 7.10
C GLY A 477 15.82 7.89 6.70
N PRO A 478 16.66 8.03 5.65
CA PRO A 478 16.97 9.33 5.05
C PRO A 478 15.70 10.13 4.80
N LEU A 479 15.67 11.35 5.30
CA LEU A 479 14.54 12.26 5.10
C LEU A 479 13.19 11.70 5.57
N CYS A 480 13.14 10.79 6.56
CA CYS A 480 11.82 10.39 7.09
C CYS A 480 11.09 11.65 7.59
N MET A 481 9.86 11.78 7.11
CA MET A 481 8.83 12.62 7.70
C MET A 481 8.16 11.76 8.78
N PRO A 482 8.53 11.91 10.08
CA PRO A 482 8.16 10.98 11.15
C PRO A 482 6.68 10.67 11.24
N HIS A 483 5.86 11.63 10.84
CA HIS A 483 4.40 11.57 10.89
C HIS A 483 3.74 10.82 9.73
N LEU A 484 4.44 10.58 8.61
CA LEU A 484 3.92 9.83 7.44
C LEU A 484 4.48 8.42 7.35
N CYS A 485 5.68 8.19 7.88
CA CYS A 485 6.46 7.01 7.56
C CYS A 485 6.07 5.77 8.40
N THR A 486 5.42 5.97 9.55
CA THR A 486 5.10 4.92 10.55
C THR A 486 3.88 5.29 11.40
N PRO A 487 2.71 5.49 10.77
CA PRO A 487 1.51 5.77 11.54
C PRO A 487 1.14 4.57 12.42
N PRO A 488 0.68 4.80 13.67
CA PRO A 488 0.19 3.71 14.51
C PRO A 488 -1.04 3.10 13.84
N LEU A 489 -0.96 1.82 13.49
CA LEU A 489 -2.08 1.11 12.88
C LEU A 489 -2.99 0.58 14.00
N ILE A 490 -4.05 1.32 14.31
CA ILE A 490 -5.04 0.99 15.33
C ILE A 490 -6.45 1.29 14.80
N PRO A 491 -7.53 0.73 15.36
CA PRO A 491 -8.89 0.99 14.90
C PRO A 491 -9.23 2.48 14.74
N HIS A 492 -8.82 3.31 15.71
CA HIS A 492 -9.05 4.75 15.72
C HIS A 492 -8.41 5.48 14.54
N THR A 493 -7.16 5.17 14.22
CA THR A 493 -6.47 5.83 13.11
C THR A 493 -7.04 5.41 11.77
N VAL A 494 -7.42 4.14 11.61
CA VAL A 494 -8.04 3.64 10.38
C VAL A 494 -9.42 4.28 10.18
N TYR A 495 -10.25 4.33 11.22
CA TYR A 495 -11.57 4.97 11.13
C TYR A 495 -11.44 6.45 10.78
N ALA A 496 -10.56 7.18 11.47
CA ALA A 496 -10.33 8.60 11.23
C ALA A 496 -9.74 8.85 9.84
N ALA A 497 -8.84 7.99 9.36
CA ALA A 497 -8.28 8.07 8.02
C ALA A 497 -9.35 7.91 6.93
N VAL A 498 -10.23 6.92 7.06
CA VAL A 498 -11.33 6.71 6.11
C VAL A 498 -12.30 7.90 6.13
N ALA A 499 -12.65 8.42 7.31
CA ALA A 499 -13.50 9.61 7.44
C ALA A 499 -12.85 10.86 6.82
N GLN A 500 -11.54 11.05 7.01
CA GLN A 500 -10.79 12.16 6.41
C GLN A 500 -10.82 12.09 4.88
N ILE A 501 -10.55 10.90 4.30
CA ILE A 501 -10.58 10.71 2.85
C ILE A 501 -11.97 11.02 2.30
N LEU A 502 -13.02 10.56 2.97
CA LEU A 502 -14.41 10.80 2.56
C LEU A 502 -14.75 12.30 2.53
N VAL A 503 -14.42 13.03 3.60
CA VAL A 503 -14.69 14.48 3.70
C VAL A 503 -13.87 15.30 2.70
N MET A 504 -12.69 14.83 2.28
CA MET A 504 -11.85 15.53 1.30
C MET A 504 -12.18 15.20 -0.15
N CYS A 505 -12.79 14.05 -0.44
CA CYS A 505 -13.06 13.61 -1.79
C CYS A 505 -14.49 13.88 -2.27
N VAL A 506 -15.45 13.97 -1.34
CA VAL A 506 -16.87 14.05 -1.68
C VAL A 506 -17.43 15.39 -1.24
N ASP A 507 -17.80 16.21 -2.22
CA ASP A 507 -18.40 17.53 -2.01
C ASP A 507 -19.90 17.42 -1.68
N CYS A 508 -20.25 16.55 -0.74
CA CYS A 508 -21.64 16.34 -0.29
C CYS A 508 -21.69 16.20 1.23
N VAL A 509 -22.25 17.23 1.89
CA VAL A 509 -22.28 17.38 3.35
C VAL A 509 -22.89 16.17 4.09
N PRO A 510 -24.03 15.59 3.64
CA PRO A 510 -24.65 14.47 4.34
C PRO A 510 -23.90 13.13 4.24
N VAL A 511 -22.89 12.98 3.38
CA VAL A 511 -22.28 11.68 3.04
C VAL A 511 -21.64 11.00 4.24
N LEU A 512 -20.88 11.74 5.05
CA LEU A 512 -20.29 11.21 6.29
C LEU A 512 -21.39 10.65 7.22
N CYS A 513 -22.50 11.38 7.34
CA CYS A 513 -23.65 10.95 8.13
C CYS A 513 -24.32 9.70 7.54
N LYS A 514 -24.62 9.69 6.25
CA LYS A 514 -25.28 8.56 5.55
C LYS A 514 -24.49 7.26 5.71
N ILE A 515 -23.16 7.35 5.68
CA ILE A 515 -22.26 6.18 5.75
C ILE A 515 -22.00 5.75 7.19
N ALA A 516 -21.67 6.68 8.10
CA ALA A 516 -21.24 6.34 9.46
C ALA A 516 -22.41 6.14 10.43
N SER A 517 -23.51 6.90 10.30
CA SER A 517 -24.59 6.90 11.29
C SER A 517 -25.26 5.53 11.51
N PRO A 518 -25.49 4.67 10.49
CA PRO A 518 -26.07 3.35 10.74
C PRO A 518 -25.23 2.52 11.73
N GLY A 519 -23.90 2.50 11.56
CA GLY A 519 -23.00 1.78 12.47
C GLY A 519 -22.93 2.43 13.85
N ILE A 520 -22.93 3.77 13.91
CA ILE A 520 -22.96 4.50 15.19
C ILE A 520 -24.26 4.21 15.96
N LYS A 521 -25.41 4.14 15.27
CA LYS A 521 -26.71 3.79 15.88
C LYS A 521 -26.73 2.39 16.46
N GLU A 522 -26.04 1.46 15.82
CA GLU A 522 -25.89 0.07 16.26
C GLU A 522 -24.84 -0.08 17.38
N SER A 523 -23.96 0.91 17.57
CA SER A 523 -22.94 0.90 18.62
C SER A 523 -23.57 0.92 20.01
N GLY A 524 -22.98 0.17 20.94
CA GLY A 524 -23.33 0.22 22.36
C GLY A 524 -22.56 1.28 23.16
N LEU A 525 -21.60 1.97 22.55
CA LEU A 525 -20.57 2.75 23.27
C LEU A 525 -20.88 4.26 23.37
N TRP A 526 -22.12 4.59 23.71
CA TRP A 526 -22.62 5.98 23.83
C TRP A 526 -22.08 6.74 25.04
N ASP A 527 -21.58 6.03 26.06
CA ASP A 527 -21.10 6.62 27.32
C ASP A 527 -20.04 7.70 27.10
N SER A 528 -19.22 7.56 26.05
CA SER A 528 -18.20 8.56 25.70
C SER A 528 -18.76 9.95 25.39
N LEU A 529 -20.04 10.07 25.04
CA LEU A 529 -20.70 11.34 24.76
C LEU A 529 -21.34 12.00 26.00
N ASP A 530 -21.29 11.34 27.16
CA ASP A 530 -21.79 11.95 28.38
C ASP A 530 -20.89 13.11 28.84
N ARG A 531 -21.50 14.14 29.42
CA ARG A 531 -20.81 15.31 29.99
C ARG A 531 -19.75 14.95 31.04
N THR A 532 -19.84 13.78 31.67
CA THR A 532 -18.83 13.29 32.62
C THR A 532 -17.59 12.69 31.95
N GLN A 533 -17.62 12.45 30.64
CA GLN A 533 -16.59 11.73 29.88
C GLN A 533 -15.78 12.63 28.94
N VAL A 534 -15.80 13.95 29.14
CA VAL A 534 -15.00 14.91 28.33
C VAL A 534 -13.50 14.56 28.34
N TRP A 535 -12.98 14.10 29.48
CA TRP A 535 -11.58 13.70 29.67
C TRP A 535 -11.21 12.35 29.05
N ASN A 536 -12.19 11.57 28.58
CA ASN A 536 -11.94 10.24 28.05
C ASN A 536 -11.16 10.34 26.72
N VAL A 537 -9.88 9.99 26.74
CA VAL A 537 -9.04 9.92 25.52
C VAL A 537 -9.23 8.58 24.79
N GLN A 538 -9.68 7.53 25.49
CA GLN A 538 -9.97 6.20 24.94
C GLN A 538 -11.43 6.11 24.47
N ARG A 539 -11.78 6.97 23.52
CA ARG A 539 -13.12 7.03 22.91
C ARG A 539 -13.31 5.88 21.92
N PRO A 540 -14.53 5.51 21.53
CA PRO A 540 -14.75 4.65 20.37
C PRO A 540 -14.12 5.25 19.08
N PRO A 541 -13.67 4.42 18.12
CA PRO A 541 -13.06 4.88 16.87
C PRO A 541 -13.87 5.95 16.13
N TRP A 542 -15.19 5.80 16.05
CA TRP A 542 -16.06 6.76 15.37
C TRP A 542 -16.09 8.13 16.07
N HIS A 543 -16.15 8.15 17.41
CA HIS A 543 -16.14 9.39 18.19
C HIS A 543 -14.78 10.07 18.06
N HIS A 544 -13.70 9.28 18.15
CA HIS A 544 -12.34 9.79 17.95
C HIS A 544 -12.17 10.44 16.57
N ALA A 545 -12.68 9.82 15.50
CA ALA A 545 -12.64 10.38 14.16
C ALA A 545 -13.34 11.74 14.05
N LEU A 546 -14.54 11.89 14.63
CA LEU A 546 -15.25 13.18 14.63
C LEU A 546 -14.47 14.25 15.40
N VAL A 547 -13.86 13.90 16.54
CA VAL A 547 -12.98 14.82 17.28
C VAL A 547 -11.76 15.23 16.45
N GLN A 548 -11.10 14.29 15.76
CA GLN A 548 -9.95 14.59 14.91
C GLN A 548 -10.29 15.57 13.78
N LEU A 549 -11.45 15.42 13.14
CA LEU A 549 -11.91 16.31 12.07
C LEU A 549 -12.15 17.76 12.57
N LEU A 550 -12.48 17.94 13.86
CA LEU A 550 -12.71 19.26 14.48
C LEU A 550 -11.43 19.93 14.98
N THR A 551 -10.41 19.15 15.31
CA THR A 551 -9.17 19.66 15.94
C THR A 551 -8.52 20.81 15.18
N PRO A 552 -8.42 20.84 13.83
CA PRO A 552 -7.84 21.97 13.11
C PRO A 552 -8.53 23.32 13.40
N SER A 553 -9.86 23.32 13.55
CA SER A 553 -10.64 24.52 13.87
C SER A 553 -10.43 25.00 15.32
N VAL A 554 -10.05 24.08 16.21
CA VAL A 554 -9.85 24.34 17.65
C VAL A 554 -8.45 24.87 17.98
N VAL A 555 -7.44 24.46 17.20
CA VAL A 555 -6.02 24.76 17.46
C VAL A 555 -5.75 26.27 17.62
N GLY A 556 -6.35 27.10 16.76
CA GLY A 556 -6.19 28.56 16.82
C GLY A 556 -6.71 29.17 18.12
N VAL A 557 -7.85 28.66 18.62
CA VAL A 557 -8.48 29.13 19.87
C VAL A 557 -7.63 28.77 21.09
N VAL A 558 -7.08 27.56 21.13
CA VAL A 558 -6.16 27.13 22.21
C VAL A 558 -4.87 27.95 22.19
N ALA A 559 -4.32 28.24 21.01
CA ALA A 559 -3.12 29.07 20.88
C ALA A 559 -3.33 30.50 21.39
N GLU A 560 -4.53 31.07 21.21
CA GLU A 560 -4.87 32.39 21.72
C GLU A 560 -4.89 32.42 23.26
N VAL A 561 -5.51 31.42 23.87
CA VAL A 561 -5.55 31.31 25.34
C VAL A 561 -4.16 31.05 25.90
N LEU A 562 -3.36 30.18 25.28
CA LEU A 562 -1.99 29.94 25.70
C LEU A 562 -1.14 31.22 25.70
N ARG A 563 -1.34 32.12 24.73
CA ARG A 563 -0.66 33.43 24.67
C ARG A 563 -1.12 34.38 25.77
N ALA A 564 -2.34 34.22 26.29
CA ALA A 564 -2.86 35.00 27.42
C ALA A 564 -2.42 34.45 28.80
N VAL A 565 -1.93 33.21 28.87
CA VAL A 565 -1.46 32.60 30.12
C VAL A 565 -0.04 33.10 30.46
N PRO A 566 0.18 33.68 31.67
CA PRO A 566 1.47 34.21 32.05
C PRO A 566 2.54 33.11 32.19
N PRO A 567 3.83 33.41 31.93
CA PRO A 567 4.93 32.45 32.00
C PRO A 567 5.23 31.93 33.42
N GLN A 568 4.78 32.63 34.45
CA GLN A 568 4.86 32.19 35.84
C GLN A 568 3.48 32.27 36.48
N PRO A 569 3.13 31.34 37.39
CA PRO A 569 1.90 31.44 38.15
C PRO A 569 1.86 32.78 38.90
N PRO A 570 0.68 33.38 39.07
CA PRO A 570 0.55 34.67 39.75
C PRO A 570 1.26 34.63 41.12
N ALA A 571 2.00 35.70 41.44
CA ALA A 571 2.83 35.78 42.64
C ALA A 571 2.04 35.39 43.91
N LYS A 572 2.67 34.64 44.83
CA LYS A 572 2.05 34.18 46.08
C LYS A 572 1.53 35.40 46.89
N PRO A 573 0.21 35.61 47.06
CA PRO A 573 -0.34 36.59 47.99
C PRO A 573 0.08 36.32 49.43
N ALA A 574 0.00 37.38 50.25
CA ALA A 574 0.29 37.35 51.68
C ALA A 574 -0.64 36.41 52.48
N HIS A 575 -1.82 36.05 51.94
CA HIS A 575 -2.77 35.13 52.56
C HIS A 575 -3.17 33.97 51.60
N PRO A 576 -3.19 32.71 52.07
CA PRO A 576 -3.53 31.53 51.24
C PRO A 576 -4.93 31.57 50.60
N SER A 577 -5.92 32.18 51.26
CA SER A 577 -7.31 32.24 50.78
C SER A 577 -7.49 33.14 49.54
N GLN A 578 -6.67 34.17 49.37
CA GLN A 578 -6.74 35.09 48.21
C GLN A 578 -6.11 34.48 46.95
N LEU A 579 -5.26 33.47 47.13
CA LEU A 579 -4.56 32.77 46.05
C LEU A 579 -5.53 31.91 45.24
N SER A 580 -6.43 31.22 45.95
CA SER A 580 -7.50 30.40 45.36
C SER A 580 -8.50 31.25 44.57
N VAL A 581 -8.94 32.40 45.12
CA VAL A 581 -9.95 33.27 44.47
C VAL A 581 -9.41 33.94 43.21
N ARG A 582 -8.16 34.44 43.22
CA ARG A 582 -7.57 35.06 42.02
C ARG A 582 -7.31 34.05 40.92
N LEU A 583 -6.78 32.88 41.28
CA LEU A 583 -6.56 31.80 40.32
C LEU A 583 -7.89 31.32 39.71
N GLU A 584 -8.94 31.19 40.52
CA GLU A 584 -10.28 30.84 40.06
C GLU A 584 -10.84 31.86 39.05
N HIS A 585 -10.67 33.16 39.31
CA HIS A 585 -11.08 34.21 38.38
C HIS A 585 -10.36 34.10 37.02
N HIS A 586 -9.04 33.87 37.04
CA HIS A 586 -8.26 33.68 35.80
C HIS A 586 -8.65 32.40 35.05
N LEU A 587 -8.82 31.28 35.75
CA LEU A 587 -9.27 30.02 35.15
C LEU A 587 -10.64 30.16 34.50
N ALA A 588 -11.58 30.86 35.16
CA ALA A 588 -12.88 31.16 34.59
C ALA A 588 -12.77 32.04 33.34
N ALA A 589 -11.93 33.08 33.37
CA ALA A 589 -11.72 33.96 32.22
C ALA A 589 -11.13 33.22 31.01
N TRP A 590 -10.10 32.40 31.20
CA TRP A 590 -9.49 31.61 30.13
C TRP A 590 -10.45 30.54 29.59
N THR A 591 -11.22 29.89 30.47
CA THR A 591 -12.27 28.94 30.06
C THR A 591 -13.34 29.63 29.22
N LEU A 592 -13.80 30.82 29.63
CA LEU A 592 -14.74 31.63 28.84
C LEU A 592 -14.14 32.02 27.49
N GLN A 593 -12.87 32.42 27.46
CA GLN A 593 -12.17 32.77 26.21
C GLN A 593 -12.10 31.60 25.23
N LEU A 594 -11.93 30.35 25.71
CA LEU A 594 -12.02 29.16 24.85
C LEU A 594 -13.42 29.01 24.24
N LEU A 595 -14.48 29.12 25.06
CA LEU A 595 -15.86 28.95 24.60
C LEU A 595 -16.29 30.07 23.65
N THR A 596 -15.99 31.33 23.96
CA THR A 596 -16.32 32.48 23.10
C THR A 596 -15.42 32.52 21.86
N GLY A 597 -14.19 32.02 21.96
CA GLY A 597 -13.30 31.87 20.81
C GLY A 597 -13.88 30.89 19.80
N MET A 598 -14.37 29.74 20.27
CA MET A 598 -15.08 28.77 19.41
C MET A 598 -16.37 29.32 18.81
N GLU A 599 -17.15 30.10 19.58
CA GLU A 599 -18.31 30.84 19.06
C GLU A 599 -17.90 31.74 17.87
N GLY A 600 -16.77 32.45 17.98
CA GLY A 600 -16.27 33.33 16.93
C GLY A 600 -15.69 32.62 15.69
N VAL A 601 -15.28 31.35 15.81
CA VAL A 601 -14.74 30.56 14.69
C VAL A 601 -15.66 29.42 14.25
N ALA A 602 -16.95 29.47 14.63
CA ALA A 602 -17.92 28.42 14.32
C ALA A 602 -17.94 28.08 12.82
N ASN A 603 -17.86 29.09 11.94
CA ASN A 603 -17.84 28.96 10.48
C ASN A 603 -16.62 28.20 9.91
N MET A 604 -15.59 27.93 10.72
CA MET A 604 -14.40 27.17 10.33
C MET A 604 -14.53 25.68 10.66
N VAL A 605 -15.63 25.27 11.29
CA VAL A 605 -15.91 23.88 11.63
C VAL A 605 -16.50 23.16 10.42
N PRO A 606 -16.00 21.98 10.02
CA PRO A 606 -16.54 21.27 8.86
C PRO A 606 -18.04 20.98 8.98
N LEU A 607 -18.82 21.45 8.01
CA LEU A 607 -20.28 21.31 7.99
C LEU A 607 -20.72 19.84 7.99
N SER A 608 -19.97 18.94 7.34
CA SER A 608 -20.22 17.50 7.35
C SER A 608 -20.16 16.89 8.76
N VAL A 609 -19.30 17.39 9.64
CA VAL A 609 -19.20 16.97 11.04
C VAL A 609 -20.38 17.52 11.84
N ILE A 610 -20.76 18.78 11.63
CA ILE A 610 -21.92 19.41 12.29
C ILE A 610 -23.21 18.65 11.93
N TYR A 611 -23.42 18.40 10.64
CA TYR A 611 -24.56 17.64 10.13
C TYR A 611 -24.61 16.24 10.74
N THR A 612 -23.47 15.52 10.73
CA THR A 612 -23.38 14.17 11.33
C THR A 612 -23.69 14.21 12.81
N ALA A 613 -23.10 15.16 13.57
CA ALA A 613 -23.34 15.33 15.00
C ALA A 613 -24.81 15.64 15.31
N HIS A 614 -25.46 16.45 14.49
CA HIS A 614 -26.88 16.79 14.63
C HIS A 614 -27.78 15.56 14.38
N ALA A 615 -27.51 14.80 13.32
CA ALA A 615 -28.28 13.60 12.99
C ALA A 615 -28.18 12.50 14.07
N ILE A 616 -26.98 12.28 14.63
CA ILE A 616 -26.80 11.29 15.72
C ILE A 616 -27.34 11.80 17.07
N ASN A 617 -27.46 13.12 17.27
CA ASN A 617 -28.04 13.69 18.49
C ASN A 617 -29.50 13.25 18.69
N GLY A 618 -30.26 13.10 17.61
CA GLY A 618 -31.63 12.57 17.66
C GLY A 618 -31.73 11.09 18.04
N CYS A 619 -30.62 10.35 18.10
CA CYS A 619 -30.59 8.92 18.40
C CYS A 619 -30.01 8.60 19.79
N LEU A 620 -29.74 9.62 20.61
CA LEU A 620 -29.12 9.45 21.92
C LEU A 620 -30.01 8.66 22.90
N PRO A 621 -29.43 7.69 23.64
CA PRO A 621 -30.11 7.12 24.79
C PRO A 621 -30.44 8.19 25.84
N PRO A 622 -31.60 8.10 26.53
CA PRO A 622 -32.03 9.11 27.51
C PRO A 622 -31.10 9.21 28.74
N THR A 623 -30.24 8.23 28.95
CA THR A 623 -29.23 8.21 30.02
C THR A 623 -28.05 9.13 29.75
N ILE A 624 -27.75 9.43 28.49
CA ILE A 624 -26.57 10.19 28.07
C ILE A 624 -26.91 11.66 27.95
N LYS A 625 -26.16 12.52 28.64
CA LYS A 625 -26.37 13.98 28.61
C LYS A 625 -25.11 14.68 28.09
N PRO A 626 -25.07 15.09 26.82
CA PRO A 626 -23.91 15.80 26.26
C PRO A 626 -23.66 17.16 26.93
N THR A 627 -22.40 17.59 26.98
CA THR A 627 -22.04 18.95 27.42
C THR A 627 -22.72 19.99 26.54
N GLY A 628 -23.33 21.01 27.15
CA GLY A 628 -24.08 22.05 26.42
C GLY A 628 -25.41 21.58 25.80
N GLY A 629 -25.84 20.34 26.08
CA GLY A 629 -27.13 19.80 25.61
C GLY A 629 -27.14 19.31 24.17
N HIS A 630 -25.99 19.29 23.47
CA HIS A 630 -25.88 18.79 22.10
C HIS A 630 -24.52 18.11 21.87
N ILE A 631 -24.49 17.08 21.01
CA ILE A 631 -23.26 16.31 20.72
C ILE A 631 -22.15 17.18 20.14
N ILE A 632 -22.45 18.12 19.23
CA ILE A 632 -21.40 18.97 18.61
C ILE A 632 -20.57 19.72 19.67
N THR A 633 -21.22 20.19 20.72
CA THR A 633 -20.57 20.91 21.83
C THR A 633 -19.70 19.97 22.65
N GLN A 634 -20.18 18.75 22.92
CA GLN A 634 -19.37 17.69 23.53
C GLN A 634 -18.11 17.39 22.70
N LEU A 635 -18.24 17.27 21.37
CA LEU A 635 -17.13 16.98 20.46
C LEU A 635 -16.09 18.11 20.43
N VAL A 636 -16.54 19.37 20.36
CA VAL A 636 -15.66 20.54 20.37
C VAL A 636 -14.90 20.64 21.71
N VAL A 637 -15.58 20.52 22.84
CA VAL A 637 -14.93 20.57 24.17
C VAL A 637 -13.93 19.42 24.32
N SER A 638 -14.27 18.25 23.79
CA SER A 638 -13.37 17.09 23.75
C SER A 638 -12.12 17.31 22.91
N ALA A 639 -12.25 17.99 21.76
CA ALA A 639 -11.12 18.38 20.92
C ALA A 639 -10.22 19.39 21.64
N ILE A 640 -10.80 20.42 22.28
CA ILE A 640 -10.06 21.40 23.10
C ILE A 640 -9.27 20.68 24.20
N TYR A 641 -9.94 19.80 24.95
CA TYR A 641 -9.31 19.02 26.01
C TYR A 641 -8.14 18.19 25.49
N SER A 642 -8.30 17.50 24.35
CA SER A 642 -7.25 16.67 23.74
C SER A 642 -6.00 17.48 23.36
N VAL A 643 -6.18 18.70 22.84
CA VAL A 643 -5.06 19.60 22.51
C VAL A 643 -4.36 20.10 23.78
N ILE A 644 -5.14 20.52 24.80
CA ILE A 644 -4.60 21.02 26.07
C ILE A 644 -3.84 19.95 26.85
N ASN A 645 -4.35 18.72 26.85
CA ASN A 645 -3.76 17.60 27.58
C ASN A 645 -2.45 17.06 26.95
N SER A 646 -1.94 17.71 25.92
CA SER A 646 -0.71 17.33 25.21
C SER A 646 0.33 18.45 25.25
N ARG A 647 1.34 18.30 26.13
CA ARG A 647 2.44 19.27 26.26
C ARG A 647 3.14 19.54 24.93
N SER A 648 3.38 18.50 24.13
CA SER A 648 3.97 18.61 22.80
C SER A 648 3.10 19.40 21.83
N SER A 649 1.78 19.39 22.00
CA SER A 649 0.86 20.21 21.19
C SER A 649 1.00 21.67 21.58
N LEU A 650 0.86 21.98 22.87
CA LEU A 650 0.99 23.36 23.37
C LEU A 650 2.35 23.98 23.06
N ASP A 651 3.42 23.19 23.15
CA ASP A 651 4.75 23.60 22.73
C ASP A 651 4.80 24.04 21.25
N GLN A 652 4.09 23.36 20.36
CA GLN A 652 4.06 23.72 18.93
C GLN A 652 3.19 24.95 18.64
N LEU A 653 2.22 25.25 19.51
CA LEU A 653 1.37 26.44 19.39
C LEU A 653 2.03 27.72 19.90
N SER A 654 3.08 27.59 20.73
CA SER A 654 3.83 28.71 21.29
C SER A 654 5.13 28.96 20.52
N ASP A 655 5.47 30.25 20.31
CA ASP A 655 6.72 30.65 19.68
C ASP A 655 7.94 30.35 20.58
N THR A 656 7.74 30.29 21.91
CA THR A 656 8.75 29.90 22.90
C THR A 656 8.36 28.61 23.62
N PRO A 657 9.32 27.79 24.10
CA PRO A 657 9.04 26.66 24.99
C PRO A 657 8.12 27.06 26.14
N ILE A 658 7.03 26.30 26.34
CA ILE A 658 6.12 26.60 27.43
C ILE A 658 6.81 26.31 28.76
N THR A 659 6.62 27.20 29.73
CA THR A 659 7.13 26.98 31.09
C THR A 659 6.29 25.94 31.82
N ASP A 660 6.84 25.32 32.86
CA ASP A 660 6.08 24.39 33.70
C ASP A 660 4.86 25.08 34.34
N GLY A 661 4.98 26.36 34.71
CA GLY A 661 3.86 27.14 35.22
C GLY A 661 2.73 27.33 34.19
N GLN A 662 3.07 27.61 32.93
CA GLN A 662 2.07 27.68 31.84
C GLN A 662 1.40 26.34 31.60
N TRP A 663 2.18 25.26 31.62
CA TRP A 663 1.66 23.90 31.49
C TRP A 663 0.66 23.57 32.60
N ASP A 664 1.01 23.81 33.86
CA ASP A 664 0.14 23.55 35.02
C ASP A 664 -1.17 24.36 34.94
N MET A 665 -1.09 25.63 34.54
CA MET A 665 -2.28 26.49 34.37
C MET A 665 -3.18 26.02 33.22
N MET A 666 -2.61 25.59 32.10
CA MET A 666 -3.38 25.04 30.98
C MET A 666 -4.04 23.70 31.35
N ILE A 667 -3.36 22.83 32.10
CA ILE A 667 -3.97 21.61 32.63
C ILE A 667 -5.14 21.94 33.57
N ALA A 668 -5.00 22.93 34.45
CA ALA A 668 -6.11 23.37 35.31
C ALA A 668 -7.31 23.92 34.51
N VAL A 669 -7.07 24.56 33.35
CA VAL A 669 -8.13 24.91 32.39
C VAL A 669 -8.77 23.63 31.82
N GLY A 670 -7.97 22.63 31.44
CA GLY A 670 -8.44 21.32 30.98
C GLY A 670 -9.31 20.58 32.01
N GLU A 671 -8.93 20.58 33.28
CA GLU A 671 -9.73 20.03 34.39
C GLU A 671 -11.07 20.77 34.53
N ARG A 672 -11.08 22.09 34.32
CA ARG A 672 -12.32 22.88 34.35
C ARG A 672 -13.27 22.53 33.20
N LEU A 673 -12.74 22.18 32.01
CA LEU A 673 -13.57 21.70 30.89
C LEU A 673 -14.36 20.44 31.24
N CYS A 674 -13.90 19.65 32.21
CA CYS A 674 -14.59 18.43 32.66
C CYS A 674 -15.77 18.70 33.60
N SER A 675 -15.88 19.91 34.15
CA SER A 675 -16.89 20.33 35.13
C SER A 675 -17.75 21.52 34.65
N LEU A 676 -17.84 21.72 33.33
CA LEU A 676 -18.61 22.84 32.74
C LEU A 676 -20.11 22.82 33.11
N HIS A 677 -20.64 21.66 33.49
CA HIS A 677 -22.04 21.48 33.88
C HIS A 677 -22.35 21.95 35.31
N ASP A 678 -21.34 22.15 36.16
CA ASP A 678 -21.49 22.57 37.56
C ASP A 678 -21.29 24.09 37.75
N GLY A 679 -21.05 24.84 36.66
CA GLY A 679 -20.71 26.27 36.71
C GLY A 679 -21.62 27.17 35.87
N ASN A 680 -21.36 28.48 35.92
CA ASN A 680 -22.11 29.52 35.20
C ASN A 680 -21.84 29.56 33.66
N TYR A 681 -21.47 28.44 33.04
CA TYR A 681 -21.08 28.39 31.62
C TYR A 681 -22.22 28.03 30.67
N ASP A 682 -23.39 27.63 31.18
CA ASP A 682 -24.54 27.16 30.39
C ASP A 682 -24.97 28.14 29.28
N SER A 683 -24.99 29.45 29.59
CA SER A 683 -25.32 30.49 28.60
C SER A 683 -24.29 30.58 27.46
N HIS A 684 -23.01 30.39 27.76
CA HIS A 684 -21.93 30.40 26.76
C HIS A 684 -21.92 29.12 25.93
N LEU A 685 -22.16 27.97 26.55
CA LEU A 685 -22.31 26.69 25.85
C LEU A 685 -23.50 26.72 24.88
N LYS A 686 -24.64 27.27 25.30
CA LYS A 686 -25.81 27.45 24.43
C LYS A 686 -25.51 28.36 23.24
N ARG A 687 -24.84 29.50 23.47
CA ARG A 687 -24.44 30.41 22.38
C ARG A 687 -23.49 29.76 21.38
N MET A 688 -22.46 29.06 21.85
CA MET A 688 -21.56 28.30 20.99
C MET A 688 -22.32 27.22 20.20
N THR A 689 -23.24 26.52 20.84
CA THR A 689 -24.08 25.50 20.16
C THR A 689 -24.92 26.12 19.06
N ILE A 690 -25.59 27.25 19.33
CA ILE A 690 -26.39 27.97 18.34
C ILE A 690 -25.52 28.45 17.18
N ALA A 691 -24.36 29.04 17.46
CA ALA A 691 -23.43 29.51 16.43
C ALA A 691 -22.93 28.38 15.52
N LEU A 692 -22.66 27.20 16.07
CA LEU A 692 -22.28 26.03 15.29
C LEU A 692 -23.43 25.51 14.43
N LEU A 693 -24.65 25.44 14.99
CA LEU A 693 -25.82 24.92 14.28
C LEU A 693 -26.41 25.90 13.26
N ALA A 694 -26.14 27.20 13.38
CA ALA A 694 -26.59 28.20 12.41
C ALA A 694 -26.15 27.89 10.97
N GLN A 695 -24.99 27.22 10.80
CA GLN A 695 -24.53 26.78 9.49
C GLN A 695 -25.47 25.76 8.81
N LEU A 696 -26.30 25.05 9.58
CA LEU A 696 -27.31 24.14 9.03
C LEU A 696 -28.59 24.88 8.60
N GLU A 697 -28.85 26.07 9.14
CA GLU A 697 -30.05 26.85 8.78
C GLU A 697 -29.97 27.38 7.35
N ASP A 698 -28.77 27.74 6.90
CA ASP A 698 -28.47 28.21 5.55
C ASP A 698 -28.15 27.07 4.56
N PHE A 699 -28.13 25.81 5.03
CA PHE A 699 -27.79 24.66 4.20
C PHE A 699 -29.04 24.06 3.53
N GLU A 700 -29.05 24.10 2.20
CA GLU A 700 -30.03 23.36 1.40
C GLU A 700 -29.42 22.02 0.96
N GLU A 701 -30.13 20.91 1.20
CA GLU A 701 -29.69 19.60 0.76
C GLU A 701 -29.74 19.51 -0.78
N GLU A 702 -28.58 19.68 -1.42
CA GLU A 702 -28.41 19.33 -2.83
C GLU A 702 -28.47 17.81 -3.00
N ASN A 703 -29.33 17.35 -3.92
CA ASN A 703 -29.60 15.93 -4.13
C ASN A 703 -28.57 15.24 -5.06
N GLU A 704 -27.73 16.00 -5.76
CA GLU A 704 -26.75 15.47 -6.71
C GLU A 704 -25.41 15.22 -5.98
N GLU A 705 -25.24 13.97 -5.55
CA GLU A 705 -23.94 13.45 -5.18
C GLU A 705 -23.25 13.00 -6.47
N ASP A 706 -22.17 13.67 -6.89
CA ASP A 706 -21.32 13.24 -8.01
C ASP A 706 -20.75 11.85 -7.71
N SER A 707 -21.53 10.82 -8.03
CA SER A 707 -21.21 9.46 -7.70
C SER A 707 -20.24 8.92 -8.73
N LEU A 708 -19.16 8.30 -8.25
CA LEU A 708 -18.21 7.61 -9.11
C LEU A 708 -18.89 6.54 -9.99
N ASP A 709 -20.05 6.03 -9.56
CA ASP A 709 -20.82 5.01 -10.26
C ASP A 709 -21.58 5.53 -11.50
N GLU A 710 -21.66 6.84 -11.70
CA GLU A 710 -22.27 7.43 -12.91
C GLU A 710 -21.39 7.29 -14.14
N TYR A 711 -20.08 7.13 -13.94
CA TYR A 711 -19.12 6.96 -15.02
C TYR A 711 -18.99 5.48 -15.40
N THR A 712 -19.01 5.20 -16.71
CA THR A 712 -18.76 3.85 -17.25
C THR A 712 -17.39 3.69 -17.90
N ASP A 713 -16.75 4.81 -18.26
CA ASP A 713 -15.44 4.83 -18.90
C ASP A 713 -14.32 4.68 -17.85
N GLU A 714 -13.52 3.63 -17.97
CA GLU A 714 -12.44 3.31 -17.03
C GLU A 714 -11.33 4.36 -17.01
N ASP A 715 -11.02 4.99 -18.15
CA ASP A 715 -9.97 6.01 -18.23
C ASP A 715 -10.42 7.29 -17.53
N VAL A 716 -11.71 7.62 -17.65
CA VAL A 716 -12.33 8.75 -16.93
C VAL A 716 -12.34 8.48 -15.42
N ILE A 717 -12.75 7.29 -14.99
CA ILE A 717 -12.74 6.89 -13.57
C ILE A 717 -11.31 6.94 -13.00
N GLU A 718 -10.31 6.43 -13.73
CA GLU A 718 -8.92 6.45 -13.27
C GLU A 718 -8.38 7.88 -13.16
N SER A 719 -8.68 8.75 -14.12
CA SER A 719 -8.32 10.16 -14.10
C SER A 719 -8.96 10.89 -12.92
N LEU A 720 -10.27 10.70 -12.69
CA LEU A 720 -11.00 11.29 -11.58
C LEU A 720 -10.45 10.80 -10.23
N CYS A 721 -10.26 9.50 -10.06
CA CYS A 721 -9.68 8.95 -8.83
C CYS A 721 -8.25 9.44 -8.59
N THR A 722 -7.49 9.72 -9.65
CA THR A 722 -6.16 10.32 -9.54
C THR A 722 -6.25 11.78 -9.10
N ALA A 723 -7.19 12.56 -9.62
CA ALA A 723 -7.45 13.93 -9.19
C ALA A 723 -7.88 13.98 -7.72
N LEU A 724 -8.85 13.15 -7.31
CA LEU A 724 -9.30 13.03 -5.92
C LEU A 724 -8.17 12.60 -4.98
N ALA A 725 -7.36 11.62 -5.39
CA ALA A 725 -6.18 11.23 -4.62
C ALA A 725 -5.20 12.40 -4.45
N ASN A 726 -4.99 13.23 -5.48
CA ASN A 726 -4.15 14.42 -5.38
C ASN A 726 -4.74 15.48 -4.43
N THR A 727 -6.07 15.63 -4.40
CA THR A 727 -6.77 16.48 -3.41
C THR A 727 -6.50 15.99 -1.99
N VAL A 728 -6.61 14.69 -1.72
CA VAL A 728 -6.28 14.14 -0.39
C VAL A 728 -4.80 14.36 -0.05
N LEU A 729 -3.91 14.12 -1.00
CA LEU A 729 -2.47 14.30 -0.84
C LEU A 729 -2.04 15.77 -0.67
N SER A 730 -2.93 16.74 -0.96
CA SER A 730 -2.63 18.15 -0.78
C SER A 730 -2.58 18.58 0.69
N SER A 731 -2.93 17.69 1.63
CA SER A 731 -2.82 17.93 3.06
C SER A 731 -1.99 16.85 3.77
N VAL A 732 -1.25 17.22 4.81
CA VAL A 732 -0.48 16.28 5.64
C VAL A 732 -1.39 15.22 6.28
N GLN A 733 -2.57 15.62 6.76
CA GLN A 733 -3.54 14.70 7.36
C GLN A 733 -4.06 13.69 6.33
N GLY A 734 -4.34 14.12 5.09
CA GLY A 734 -4.77 13.25 4.01
C GLY A 734 -3.66 12.30 3.53
N GLN A 735 -2.41 12.77 3.45
CA GLN A 735 -1.25 11.91 3.18
C GLN A 735 -1.13 10.79 4.23
N HIS A 736 -1.26 11.13 5.51
CA HIS A 736 -1.28 10.16 6.61
C HIS A 736 -2.46 9.17 6.48
N ALA A 737 -3.66 9.67 6.18
CA ALA A 737 -4.86 8.86 6.04
C ALA A 737 -4.71 7.76 4.98
N LEU A 738 -4.20 8.11 3.80
CA LEU A 738 -4.01 7.15 2.72
C LEU A 738 -3.02 6.03 3.08
N VAL A 739 -1.98 6.32 3.86
CA VAL A 739 -1.02 5.31 4.35
C VAL A 739 -1.68 4.36 5.33
N VAL A 740 -2.42 4.91 6.29
CA VAL A 740 -3.10 4.11 7.31
C VAL A 740 -4.07 3.14 6.67
N VAL A 741 -4.87 3.59 5.69
CA VAL A 741 -5.80 2.72 4.97
C VAL A 741 -5.05 1.66 4.18
N TRP A 742 -3.95 2.01 3.50
CA TRP A 742 -3.15 1.03 2.78
C TRP A 742 -2.55 -0.05 3.69
N GLU A 743 -1.92 0.34 4.80
CA GLU A 743 -1.36 -0.59 5.79
C GLU A 743 -2.46 -1.47 6.41
N PHE A 744 -3.65 -0.91 6.66
CA PHE A 744 -4.81 -1.67 7.10
C PHE A 744 -5.20 -2.75 6.09
N LEU A 745 -5.40 -2.36 4.82
CA LEU A 745 -5.79 -3.28 3.74
C LEU A 745 -4.77 -4.40 3.56
N LYS A 746 -3.47 -4.05 3.57
CA LYS A 746 -2.36 -4.99 3.43
C LYS A 746 -2.40 -6.11 4.47
N ARG A 747 -2.83 -5.82 5.71
CA ARG A 747 -2.90 -6.80 6.81
C ARG A 747 -4.26 -7.50 6.95
N ASN A 748 -5.33 -6.91 6.42
CA ASN A 748 -6.71 -7.33 6.68
C ASN A 748 -7.50 -7.71 5.42
N MET A 749 -6.82 -8.01 4.31
CA MET A 749 -7.51 -8.29 3.05
C MET A 749 -8.38 -9.55 3.09
N GLU A 750 -8.01 -10.57 3.88
CA GLU A 750 -8.85 -11.76 4.12
C GLU A 750 -10.15 -11.38 4.86
N TRP A 751 -10.04 -10.59 5.93
CA TRP A 751 -11.20 -10.07 6.65
C TRP A 751 -12.11 -9.23 5.74
N MET A 752 -11.50 -8.42 4.87
CA MET A 752 -12.22 -7.56 3.93
C MET A 752 -12.96 -8.39 2.87
N GLN A 753 -12.35 -9.46 2.35
CA GLN A 753 -12.99 -10.38 1.41
C GLN A 753 -14.28 -10.98 1.98
N GLU A 754 -14.20 -11.51 3.20
CA GLU A 754 -15.34 -12.14 3.85
C GLU A 754 -16.39 -11.14 4.33
N SER A 755 -15.98 -9.93 4.74
CA SER A 755 -16.91 -8.89 5.16
C SER A 755 -17.71 -8.30 3.99
N LEU A 756 -17.12 -8.29 2.79
CA LEU A 756 -17.83 -8.04 1.54
C LEU A 756 -18.67 -9.25 1.11
N GLY A 757 -18.34 -10.46 1.54
CA GLY A 757 -18.93 -11.68 0.97
C GLY A 757 -18.49 -11.89 -0.49
N ALA A 758 -17.28 -11.43 -0.84
CA ALA A 758 -16.69 -11.70 -2.14
C ALA A 758 -16.20 -13.16 -2.19
N PRO A 759 -16.40 -13.88 -3.31
CA PRO A 759 -16.00 -15.27 -3.42
C PRO A 759 -14.47 -15.44 -3.35
N ALA A 760 -14.01 -16.54 -2.73
CA ALA A 760 -12.60 -16.92 -2.71
C ALA A 760 -12.14 -17.48 -4.06
N ILE A 761 -10.86 -17.26 -4.44
CA ILE A 761 -10.30 -17.84 -5.66
C ILE A 761 -10.49 -19.35 -5.68
N LEU A 762 -10.20 -19.99 -4.54
CA LEU A 762 -10.50 -21.39 -4.28
C LEU A 762 -11.37 -21.45 -3.01
N PRO A 763 -12.66 -21.79 -3.12
CA PRO A 763 -13.52 -21.96 -1.96
C PRO A 763 -12.97 -23.06 -1.03
N PRO A 764 -12.87 -22.83 0.30
CA PRO A 764 -12.41 -23.86 1.23
C PRO A 764 -13.43 -24.99 1.35
N ALA A 765 -12.97 -26.22 1.61
CA ALA A 765 -13.86 -27.39 1.73
C ALA A 765 -14.79 -27.28 2.95
N THR A 766 -14.32 -26.62 4.01
CA THR A 766 -15.08 -26.35 5.23
C THR A 766 -15.22 -24.84 5.45
N GLU A 767 -16.40 -24.38 5.85
CA GLU A 767 -16.61 -22.99 6.26
C GLU A 767 -15.67 -22.63 7.42
N GLN A 768 -14.86 -21.58 7.22
CA GLN A 768 -13.97 -21.06 8.25
C GLN A 768 -14.62 -19.84 8.92
N PRO A 769 -14.38 -19.63 10.23
CA PRO A 769 -14.81 -18.42 10.88
C PRO A 769 -14.04 -17.22 10.33
N ARG A 770 -14.68 -16.05 10.38
CA ARG A 770 -14.06 -14.83 9.88
C ARG A 770 -12.74 -14.52 10.59
N PRO A 771 -11.65 -14.24 9.85
CA PRO A 771 -10.37 -13.93 10.45
C PRO A 771 -10.52 -12.64 11.27
N PRO A 772 -9.95 -12.58 12.49
CA PRO A 772 -9.98 -11.37 13.29
C PRO A 772 -9.15 -10.27 12.62
N LEU A 773 -9.51 -9.01 12.90
CA LEU A 773 -8.71 -7.87 12.48
C LEU A 773 -7.31 -7.91 13.11
N CYS A 774 -6.28 -7.71 12.28
CA CYS A 774 -4.88 -7.68 12.66
C CYS A 774 -4.32 -6.25 12.57
N PHE A 775 -3.94 -5.72 13.73
CA PHE A 775 -3.28 -4.41 13.89
C PHE A 775 -1.80 -4.55 14.27
N ALA A 776 -1.36 -5.76 14.63
CA ALA A 776 0.04 -6.03 14.97
C ALA A 776 0.94 -5.77 13.76
N PRO A 777 2.18 -5.26 13.97
CA PRO A 777 3.15 -5.14 12.90
C PRO A 777 3.47 -6.53 12.34
N ASP A 778 3.75 -6.58 11.03
CA ASP A 778 4.26 -7.81 10.41
C ASP A 778 5.50 -8.28 11.17
N PRO A 779 5.64 -9.60 11.44
CA PRO A 779 6.82 -10.11 12.08
C PRO A 779 8.06 -9.76 11.24
N LEU A 780 9.13 -9.31 11.92
CA LEU A 780 10.40 -8.93 11.27
C LEU A 780 10.96 -10.09 10.43
N LEU A 781 10.71 -11.33 10.86
CA LEU A 781 11.10 -12.55 10.19
C LEU A 781 9.90 -13.17 9.44
N TYR A 782 10.16 -13.56 8.18
CA TYR A 782 9.24 -14.38 7.41
C TYR A 782 8.94 -15.67 8.18
N ASN A 783 7.66 -15.92 8.51
CA ASN A 783 7.24 -17.12 9.23
C ASN A 783 6.98 -18.26 8.24
N PRO A 784 7.90 -19.24 8.11
CA PRO A 784 7.78 -20.26 7.08
C PRO A 784 6.51 -21.10 7.24
N LEU A 785 6.10 -21.38 8.49
CA LEU A 785 4.94 -22.20 8.80
C LEU A 785 3.62 -21.52 8.42
N TYR A 786 3.56 -20.19 8.55
CA TYR A 786 2.39 -19.41 8.14
C TYR A 786 2.23 -19.37 6.62
N TYR A 787 3.34 -19.17 5.90
CA TYR A 787 3.31 -19.03 4.44
C TYR A 787 3.33 -20.36 3.68
N TYR A 788 3.69 -21.48 4.32
CA TYR A 788 3.73 -22.79 3.66
C TYR A 788 2.38 -23.21 3.05
N LYS A 789 1.26 -22.83 3.67
CA LYS A 789 -0.10 -23.16 3.20
C LYS A 789 -0.82 -21.99 2.52
N ARG A 790 -0.11 -20.90 2.20
CA ARG A 790 -0.72 -19.64 1.77
C ARG A 790 0.01 -19.04 0.57
N ALA A 791 -0.77 -18.54 -0.38
CA ALA A 791 -0.30 -17.75 -1.50
C ALA A 791 -0.91 -16.33 -1.37
N ILE A 792 -0.10 -15.39 -0.88
CA ILE A 792 -0.53 -14.05 -0.44
C ILE A 792 -1.68 -14.10 0.57
N TYR A 793 -2.93 -13.88 0.11
CA TYR A 793 -4.17 -13.88 0.91
C TYR A 793 -5.03 -15.13 0.67
N THR A 794 -4.57 -16.05 -0.18
CA THR A 794 -5.32 -17.26 -0.56
C THR A 794 -4.77 -18.47 0.17
N GLN A 795 -5.66 -19.23 0.83
CA GLN A 795 -5.30 -20.52 1.42
C GLN A 795 -5.26 -21.60 0.34
N LEU A 796 -4.19 -22.40 0.34
CA LEU A 796 -4.05 -23.55 -0.56
C LEU A 796 -4.59 -24.81 0.13
N ASP A 797 -5.91 -24.85 0.29
CA ASP A 797 -6.60 -25.98 0.90
C ASP A 797 -6.49 -27.24 0.03
N GLN A 798 -5.86 -28.28 0.57
CA GLN A 798 -5.58 -29.51 -0.17
C GLN A 798 -6.88 -30.27 -0.48
N GLU A 799 -7.86 -30.23 0.41
CA GLU A 799 -9.13 -30.90 0.20
C GLU A 799 -9.92 -30.25 -0.96
N SER A 800 -9.99 -28.91 -0.98
CA SER A 800 -10.55 -28.18 -2.13
C SER A 800 -9.82 -28.44 -3.44
N LEU A 801 -8.49 -28.56 -3.43
CA LEU A 801 -7.71 -28.86 -4.63
C LEU A 801 -8.02 -30.26 -5.17
N MET A 802 -8.07 -31.26 -4.29
CA MET A 802 -8.33 -32.65 -4.68
C MET A 802 -9.79 -32.87 -5.12
N SER A 803 -10.74 -32.11 -4.58
CA SER A 803 -12.17 -32.22 -4.87
C SER A 803 -12.68 -31.25 -5.93
N PHE A 804 -11.80 -30.45 -6.53
CA PHE A 804 -12.15 -29.39 -7.47
C PHE A 804 -12.94 -29.90 -8.69
N LYS A 805 -14.08 -29.26 -8.98
CA LYS A 805 -14.95 -29.60 -10.12
C LYS A 805 -15.04 -28.43 -11.10
N GLY A 806 -14.11 -28.39 -12.05
CA GLY A 806 -14.10 -27.39 -13.12
C GLY A 806 -14.99 -27.77 -14.31
N ASP A 807 -15.47 -26.76 -15.03
CA ASP A 807 -16.19 -26.92 -16.31
C ASP A 807 -15.20 -27.19 -17.46
N TRP A 808 -14.68 -28.42 -17.47
CA TRP A 808 -13.74 -28.89 -18.50
C TRP A 808 -14.34 -28.88 -19.91
N GLU A 809 -15.65 -29.07 -20.03
CA GLU A 809 -16.33 -29.07 -21.31
C GLU A 809 -16.25 -27.69 -21.97
N ALA A 810 -16.51 -26.61 -21.24
CA ALA A 810 -16.35 -25.26 -21.78
C ALA A 810 -14.91 -24.96 -22.24
N VAL A 811 -13.90 -25.44 -21.52
CA VAL A 811 -12.49 -25.28 -21.94
C VAL A 811 -12.24 -26.01 -23.26
N LEU A 812 -12.73 -27.24 -23.42
CA LEU A 812 -12.59 -28.00 -24.67
C LEU A 812 -13.40 -27.40 -25.84
N TRP A 813 -14.49 -26.70 -25.54
CA TRP A 813 -15.28 -25.98 -26.54
C TRP A 813 -14.64 -24.66 -26.98
N SER A 814 -13.77 -24.07 -26.15
CA SER A 814 -13.02 -22.86 -26.46
C SER A 814 -11.95 -23.08 -27.55
N ASP A 815 -11.38 -21.98 -28.06
CA ASP A 815 -10.21 -22.03 -28.95
C ASP A 815 -9.01 -22.61 -28.20
N LEU A 816 -8.57 -23.81 -28.58
CA LEU A 816 -7.44 -24.49 -27.94
C LEU A 816 -6.09 -23.88 -28.33
N GLY A 817 -5.99 -23.12 -29.42
CA GLY A 817 -4.75 -22.47 -29.85
C GLY A 817 -3.56 -23.42 -30.07
N LEU A 818 -3.82 -24.72 -30.25
CA LEU A 818 -2.81 -25.78 -30.37
C LEU A 818 -2.84 -26.42 -31.76
N PRO A 819 -1.68 -26.77 -32.35
CA PRO A 819 -1.64 -27.55 -33.59
C PRO A 819 -2.30 -28.92 -33.43
N LYS A 820 -2.88 -29.45 -34.51
CA LYS A 820 -3.52 -30.78 -34.52
C LYS A 820 -2.60 -31.88 -33.99
N GLY A 821 -1.33 -31.92 -34.42
CA GLY A 821 -0.36 -32.91 -33.96
C GLY A 821 -0.19 -32.87 -32.44
N THR A 822 -0.02 -31.68 -31.87
CA THR A 822 0.09 -31.51 -30.41
C THR A 822 -1.17 -31.96 -29.67
N ILE A 823 -2.37 -31.70 -30.21
CA ILE A 823 -3.63 -32.17 -29.61
C ILE A 823 -3.66 -33.71 -29.59
N VAL A 824 -3.30 -34.35 -30.71
CA VAL A 824 -3.25 -35.82 -30.83
C VAL A 824 -2.23 -36.39 -29.83
N ASP A 825 -1.03 -35.84 -29.78
CA ASP A 825 0.03 -36.30 -28.86
C ASP A 825 -0.38 -36.21 -27.40
N LEU A 826 -1.06 -35.12 -27.00
CA LEU A 826 -1.54 -34.95 -25.63
C LEU A 826 -2.63 -35.96 -25.27
N ILE A 827 -3.56 -36.24 -26.20
CA ILE A 827 -4.63 -37.22 -25.98
C ILE A 827 -4.06 -38.65 -25.93
N LYS A 828 -3.05 -38.98 -26.75
CA LYS A 828 -2.37 -40.29 -26.73
C LYS A 828 -1.75 -40.61 -25.36
N LYS A 829 -1.29 -39.60 -24.63
CA LYS A 829 -0.64 -39.73 -23.30
C LYS A 829 -1.59 -39.92 -22.12
N ARG A 830 -2.89 -39.99 -22.38
CA ARG A 830 -3.91 -40.17 -21.33
C ARG A 830 -3.92 -41.60 -20.76
N PRO A 831 -4.29 -41.77 -19.49
CA PRO A 831 -4.35 -43.09 -18.86
C PRO A 831 -5.32 -44.04 -19.57
N GLU A 832 -6.44 -43.54 -20.13
CA GLU A 832 -7.45 -44.38 -20.77
C GLU A 832 -6.99 -45.06 -22.08
N PHE A 833 -5.91 -44.58 -22.70
CA PHE A 833 -5.36 -45.15 -23.93
C PHE A 833 -4.22 -46.14 -23.69
N GLN A 834 -3.81 -46.36 -22.43
CA GLN A 834 -2.78 -47.34 -22.07
C GLN A 834 -3.29 -48.78 -22.21
N ASN A 835 -2.38 -49.72 -22.51
CA ASN A 835 -2.73 -51.12 -22.83
C ASN A 835 -3.47 -51.87 -21.71
N ASN A 836 -3.33 -51.43 -20.45
CA ASN A 836 -3.92 -52.07 -19.27
C ASN A 836 -4.94 -51.17 -18.52
N ALA A 837 -5.53 -50.19 -19.21
CA ALA A 837 -6.47 -49.26 -18.58
C ALA A 837 -7.77 -49.96 -18.15
N TYR A 838 -8.20 -49.74 -16.90
CA TYR A 838 -9.51 -50.20 -16.42
C TYR A 838 -10.58 -49.19 -16.83
N LEU A 839 -11.34 -49.51 -17.88
CA LEU A 839 -12.35 -48.61 -18.44
C LEU A 839 -13.76 -49.06 -18.05
N ASN A 840 -14.59 -48.13 -17.60
CA ASN A 840 -16.02 -48.36 -17.48
C ASN A 840 -16.68 -48.41 -18.89
N LYS A 841 -17.97 -48.77 -18.95
CA LYS A 841 -18.68 -48.91 -20.24
C LYS A 841 -18.74 -47.62 -21.06
N SER A 842 -18.89 -46.45 -20.42
CA SER A 842 -18.97 -45.16 -21.13
C SER A 842 -17.60 -44.74 -21.65
N GLN A 843 -16.56 -44.88 -20.85
CA GLN A 843 -15.16 -44.61 -21.20
C GLN A 843 -14.72 -45.52 -22.35
N ALA A 844 -15.02 -46.82 -22.31
CA ALA A 844 -14.71 -47.74 -23.39
C ALA A 844 -15.39 -47.33 -24.72
N ALA A 845 -16.63 -46.85 -24.67
CA ALA A 845 -17.33 -46.34 -25.85
C ALA A 845 -16.70 -45.02 -26.36
N ALA A 846 -16.27 -44.13 -25.47
CA ALA A 846 -15.60 -42.88 -25.81
C ALA A 846 -14.22 -43.13 -26.45
N VAL A 847 -13.40 -44.01 -25.85
CA VAL A 847 -12.10 -44.44 -26.41
C VAL A 847 -12.27 -45.03 -27.80
N ARG A 848 -13.28 -45.89 -28.01
CA ARG A 848 -13.56 -46.48 -29.34
C ARG A 848 -13.87 -45.42 -30.40
N LYS A 849 -14.55 -44.33 -30.03
CA LYS A 849 -14.84 -43.22 -30.94
C LYS A 849 -13.61 -42.36 -31.25
N LEU A 850 -12.73 -42.17 -30.28
CA LEU A 850 -11.55 -41.31 -30.41
C LEU A 850 -10.35 -42.01 -31.06
N ARG A 851 -10.16 -43.31 -30.80
CA ARG A 851 -8.99 -44.08 -31.27
C ARG A 851 -8.72 -43.99 -32.79
N PRO A 852 -9.72 -44.05 -33.69
CA PRO A 852 -9.49 -43.88 -35.13
C PRO A 852 -8.93 -42.50 -35.50
N LEU A 853 -9.25 -41.46 -34.73
CA LEU A 853 -8.82 -40.10 -35.00
C LEU A 853 -7.36 -39.85 -34.59
N LEU A 854 -6.80 -40.72 -33.74
CA LEU A 854 -5.45 -40.59 -33.18
C LEU A 854 -4.39 -41.36 -33.98
N ARG A 855 -4.75 -42.11 -35.02
CA ARG A 855 -3.80 -42.84 -35.86
C ARG A 855 -2.93 -41.87 -36.65
N ASP A 856 -1.65 -42.19 -36.80
CA ASP A 856 -0.75 -41.40 -37.64
C ASP A 856 -1.06 -41.67 -39.12
N PRO A 857 -0.99 -40.65 -40.01
CA PRO A 857 -1.30 -40.83 -41.43
C PRO A 857 -0.39 -41.86 -42.12
N ASP A 858 0.80 -42.12 -41.56
CA ASP A 858 1.74 -43.12 -42.08
C ASP A 858 1.30 -44.57 -41.78
N GLU A 859 0.50 -44.81 -40.74
CA GLU A 859 -0.05 -46.16 -40.43
C GLU A 859 -1.17 -46.57 -41.41
N GLU A 860 -1.85 -45.60 -42.05
CA GLU A 860 -2.85 -45.89 -43.09
C GLU A 860 -2.24 -46.36 -44.41
N GLU A 861 -0.98 -46.02 -44.71
CA GLU A 861 -0.31 -46.51 -45.92
C GLU A 861 0.15 -47.96 -45.80
N ASP A 862 0.52 -48.40 -44.60
CA ASP A 862 0.94 -49.78 -44.36
C ASP A 862 -0.25 -50.74 -44.23
N GLU A 863 -1.39 -50.32 -43.67
CA GLU A 863 -2.65 -51.10 -43.69
C GLU A 863 -3.30 -51.16 -45.09
N LYS A 864 -2.96 -50.25 -46.02
CA LYS A 864 -3.40 -50.33 -47.43
C LYS A 864 -2.44 -51.15 -48.32
N LYS A 865 -1.26 -51.51 -47.80
CA LYS A 865 -0.25 -52.35 -48.48
C LYS A 865 -0.23 -53.81 -47.99
N HIS A 866 -1.12 -54.17 -47.06
CA HIS A 866 -1.44 -55.55 -46.66
C HIS A 866 -2.93 -55.82 -46.89
#